data_AF-A0A269VMV0-F1
#
_entry.id   AF-A0A269VMV0-F1
#
_cell.length_a   1.000
_cell.length_b   1.000
_cell.length_c   1.000
_cell.angle_alpha   90.00
_cell.angle_beta   90.00
_cell.angle_gamma   90.00
#
_symmetry.space_group_name_H-M   'P 1'
#
loop_
_entity.id
_entity.type
_entity.pdbx_description
1 polymer ?
#
loop_
_entity_poly.entity_id
_entity_poly.type
_entity_poly.pdbx_seq_one_letter_code
_entity_poly.pdbx_strand_id
1 'polypeptide(L)'
;ADQRGSERFDVLQGIPTSETLYGNIFARSYLAQHTFVQMSGVCTFEVNVEKNWTLHWDSGQPGPEDADGNPTTVPDPQTDTETVVERYTVERPYAYWVIDNLEVYRIDRGLLRNYALPGGEITISPQGYQPPPFTASPTGSFEPPSPADPITAPPGTYGGSSFTSRPSPPSENLQSVAEQGVEKVQVTNDTLVFNGQTLMSGNRVAETGPRPSSIPEPPQIDQNVLYKPGNLITPDKVNRANTTSAGTIFYTLLPGNINGGDNKEFPIHGINTVTVHTPVVNYSSVTDDQPHNQKTNPNPNRAAFILDRPFTVRIPTAGQHVNYPGYGNRDYAKYVRVKQVYFPFDVYSGDRRTFYPKQTWITIPTAQLDTEFFLPVWVDEGNYDVYFRTIAENAPPDFTPEAGANRDWRHHVATDIEPVDVIGRVYDFHITDIVDYNWETVFRTVKGSANPTGASYWTGLRDIDGCTRGNALPYTLPVAPGKHPVQGYKNAAVKTGYHFKFDLKTKGNMFGPRDAISITPSFYFMNKDGTGRQPVDLYYHSGKQYFIRIGSPQDTEKRYVILNERLRNVPQQELQDTAAYIYQTGGAPSGMSGAAYARQYIEKLSKSKTWVGRYDWLLLPPEVRTLLGPKTNLPASVNPLRANASIQHWYGEYSIPADVYVVPKGTNVAEYGRTNRLDEKADIFLRNGYIIVNFNIETIREGNTSQPHLQYIHAPLMNQWRLEGYGSTYADPYGNTFPLRDGDVVFYHGDQSSRGDFRSQVPH
;
A
#
# COMPACT_ATOMS: atom_id res chain seq x y z
N ALA A 1 -18.85 4.95 -12.69
CA ALA A 1 -19.09 3.82 -11.78
C ALA A 1 -19.98 4.22 -10.59
N ASP A 2 -20.75 3.26 -10.07
CA ASP A 2 -21.67 3.27 -8.92
C ASP A 2 -22.83 4.29 -8.88
N GLN A 3 -22.59 5.57 -9.12
CA GLN A 3 -23.63 6.62 -9.10
C GLN A 3 -23.65 7.36 -10.44
N ARG A 4 -24.71 7.12 -11.23
CA ARG A 4 -24.89 7.79 -12.53
C ARG A 4 -24.87 9.31 -12.36
N GLY A 5 -23.96 9.99 -13.06
CA GLY A 5 -23.78 11.44 -13.02
C GLY A 5 -22.89 11.96 -11.88
N SER A 6 -22.40 11.09 -11.01
CA SER A 6 -21.44 11.40 -9.94
C SER A 6 -20.41 10.27 -9.81
N GLU A 7 -19.90 9.80 -10.95
CA GLU A 7 -19.02 8.65 -11.02
C GLU A 7 -17.69 8.91 -10.30
N ARG A 8 -17.40 8.12 -9.27
CA ARG A 8 -16.12 8.19 -8.54
C ARG A 8 -14.93 7.72 -9.39
N PHE A 9 -15.18 6.77 -10.28
CA PHE A 9 -14.19 6.15 -11.17
C PHE A 9 -14.63 6.27 -12.62
N ASP A 10 -13.67 6.59 -13.48
CA ASP A 10 -13.81 6.47 -14.94
C ASP A 10 -13.47 5.04 -15.34
N VAL A 11 -14.50 4.28 -15.72
CA VAL A 11 -14.38 2.86 -16.08
C VAL A 11 -13.56 2.62 -17.34
N LEU A 12 -13.35 3.64 -18.18
CA LEU A 12 -12.46 3.54 -19.34
C LEU A 12 -10.99 3.50 -18.91
N GLN A 13 -10.64 4.27 -17.88
CA GLN A 13 -9.28 4.41 -17.38
C GLN A 13 -8.93 3.36 -16.33
N GLY A 14 -9.82 3.13 -15.37
CA GLY A 14 -9.58 2.20 -14.28
C GLY A 14 -10.70 2.20 -13.24
N ILE A 15 -11.13 1.01 -12.85
CA ILE A 15 -11.95 0.79 -11.66
C ILE A 15 -11.39 -0.40 -10.87
N PRO A 16 -11.20 -0.27 -9.55
CA PRO A 16 -10.78 -1.38 -8.70
C PRO A 16 -11.84 -2.49 -8.59
N THR A 17 -11.39 -3.70 -8.27
CA THR A 17 -12.25 -4.70 -7.63
C THR A 17 -12.80 -4.16 -6.30
N SER A 18 -13.88 -4.77 -5.80
CA SER A 18 -14.60 -4.29 -4.61
C SER A 18 -15.28 -2.93 -4.77
N GLU A 19 -15.34 -2.40 -6.00
CA GLU A 19 -16.21 -1.30 -6.42
C GLU A 19 -17.33 -1.85 -7.33
N THR A 20 -18.33 -1.02 -7.59
CA THR A 20 -19.57 -1.41 -8.28
C THR A 20 -19.78 -0.66 -9.59
N LEU A 21 -20.36 -1.35 -10.56
CA LEU A 21 -20.78 -0.84 -11.86
C LEU A 21 -22.30 -0.68 -11.91
N TYR A 22 -22.77 0.19 -12.79
CA TYR A 22 -24.18 0.21 -13.21
C TYR A 22 -24.30 -0.14 -14.69
N GLY A 23 -25.40 -0.78 -15.05
CA GLY A 23 -25.84 -0.95 -16.43
C GLY A 23 -26.99 0.01 -16.74
N ASN A 24 -26.97 0.63 -17.91
CA ASN A 24 -28.06 1.49 -18.36
C ASN A 24 -28.31 1.27 -19.86
N ILE A 25 -29.56 0.99 -20.24
CA ILE A 25 -29.96 0.73 -21.62
C ILE A 25 -31.02 1.75 -22.02
N PHE A 26 -30.80 2.39 -23.16
CA PHE A 26 -31.79 3.25 -23.80
C PHE A 26 -32.37 2.54 -25.01
N ALA A 27 -33.69 2.50 -25.11
CA ALA A 27 -34.39 1.81 -26.18
C ALA A 27 -35.76 2.42 -26.45
N ARG A 28 -36.39 2.01 -27.55
CA ARG A 28 -37.77 2.38 -27.89
C ARG A 28 -38.73 1.77 -26.87
N SER A 29 -39.72 2.55 -26.41
CA SER A 29 -40.69 2.12 -25.39
C SER A 29 -41.60 0.97 -25.85
N TYR A 30 -41.75 0.78 -27.16
CA TYR A 30 -42.38 -0.38 -27.78
C TYR A 30 -41.84 -0.54 -29.22
N LEU A 31 -42.18 -1.65 -29.85
CA LEU A 31 -42.06 -1.81 -31.31
C LEU A 31 -43.46 -2.08 -31.86
N ALA A 32 -43.73 -1.62 -33.07
CA ALA A 32 -44.99 -1.91 -33.73
C ALA A 32 -44.78 -2.10 -35.23
N GLN A 33 -45.55 -3.01 -35.81
CA GLN A 33 -45.63 -3.24 -37.25
C GLN A 33 -47.09 -3.48 -37.61
N HIS A 34 -47.56 -2.86 -38.70
CA HIS A 34 -48.95 -3.00 -39.13
C HIS A 34 -49.08 -2.94 -40.64
N THR A 35 -50.10 -3.64 -41.15
CA THR A 35 -50.54 -3.59 -42.55
C THR A 35 -52.05 -3.39 -42.57
N PHE A 36 -52.49 -2.25 -43.10
CA PHE A 36 -53.92 -1.98 -43.32
C PHE A 36 -54.23 -2.11 -44.81
N VAL A 37 -55.26 -2.87 -45.14
CA VAL A 37 -55.65 -3.16 -46.51
C VAL A 37 -57.04 -2.58 -46.76
N GLN A 38 -57.19 -1.85 -47.87
CA GLN A 38 -58.49 -1.35 -48.30
C GLN A 38 -59.18 -2.42 -49.15
N MET A 39 -60.31 -2.91 -48.66
CA MET A 39 -61.25 -3.74 -49.41
C MET A 39 -62.18 -2.81 -50.18
N SER A 40 -62.35 -3.04 -51.48
CA SER A 40 -63.29 -2.27 -52.30
C SER A 40 -64.08 -3.17 -53.24
N GLY A 41 -65.29 -2.76 -53.59
CA GLY A 41 -66.20 -3.51 -54.44
C GLY A 41 -67.35 -2.62 -54.95
N VAL A 42 -68.26 -3.22 -55.72
CA VAL A 42 -69.45 -2.54 -56.25
C VAL A 42 -70.66 -3.44 -56.05
N CYS A 43 -71.70 -2.94 -55.39
CA CYS A 43 -73.01 -3.59 -55.35
C CYS A 43 -73.85 -3.10 -56.53
N THR A 44 -74.42 -4.01 -57.31
CA THR A 44 -75.30 -3.69 -58.44
C THR A 44 -76.74 -4.02 -58.07
N PHE A 45 -77.65 -3.06 -58.25
CA PHE A 45 -79.08 -3.21 -57.98
C PHE A 45 -79.87 -3.03 -59.26
N GLU A 46 -80.80 -3.95 -59.55
CA GLU A 46 -81.79 -3.77 -60.61
C GLU A 46 -83.11 -3.37 -59.96
N VAL A 47 -83.54 -2.12 -60.13
CA VAL A 47 -84.75 -1.56 -59.52
C VAL A 47 -85.77 -1.16 -60.57
N ASN A 48 -87.05 -1.36 -60.26
CA ASN A 48 -88.13 -0.86 -61.09
C ASN A 48 -88.49 0.55 -60.62
N VAL A 49 -88.57 1.51 -61.54
CA VAL A 49 -89.09 2.85 -61.27
C VAL A 49 -90.47 2.95 -61.87
N GLU A 50 -91.45 3.20 -61.01
CA GLU A 50 -92.85 3.38 -61.37
C GLU A 50 -93.18 4.87 -61.48
N LYS A 51 -93.74 5.30 -62.61
CA LYS A 51 -94.27 6.66 -62.79
C LYS A 51 -95.72 6.61 -63.24
N ASN A 52 -96.58 7.27 -62.47
CA ASN A 52 -97.98 7.46 -62.82
C ASN A 52 -98.14 8.70 -63.71
N TRP A 53 -98.71 8.50 -64.90
CA TRP A 53 -99.02 9.54 -65.86
C TRP A 53 -100.52 9.80 -65.90
N THR A 54 -100.91 11.06 -65.75
CA THR A 54 -102.27 11.52 -66.08
C THR A 54 -102.30 11.96 -67.53
N LEU A 55 -103.12 11.29 -68.34
CA LEU A 55 -103.22 11.47 -69.78
C LEU A 55 -104.51 12.22 -70.11
N HIS A 56 -104.41 13.27 -70.93
CA HIS A 56 -105.56 14.07 -71.36
C HIS A 56 -105.71 14.06 -72.88
N TRP A 57 -106.95 13.90 -73.36
CA TRP A 57 -107.29 14.05 -74.78
C TRP A 57 -108.75 14.51 -74.93
N ASP A 58 -109.12 15.03 -76.08
CA ASP A 58 -110.46 15.52 -76.35
C ASP A 58 -110.93 14.94 -77.69
N SER A 59 -111.84 13.96 -77.64
CA SER A 59 -112.33 13.27 -78.83
C SER A 59 -113.22 14.16 -79.71
N GLY A 60 -113.78 15.24 -79.16
CA GLY A 60 -114.84 16.02 -79.77
C GLY A 60 -116.10 15.18 -80.02
N GLN A 61 -117.24 15.62 -79.51
CA GLN A 61 -118.54 14.95 -79.76
C GLN A 61 -119.40 15.81 -80.69
N PRO A 62 -120.31 15.20 -81.49
CA PRO A 62 -121.16 15.94 -82.39
C PRO A 62 -121.97 16.99 -81.61
N GLY A 63 -121.71 18.25 -81.91
CA GLY A 63 -122.47 19.38 -81.41
C GLY A 63 -123.73 19.60 -82.26
N PRO A 64 -124.68 20.42 -81.76
CA PRO A 64 -125.85 20.79 -82.54
C PRO A 64 -125.45 21.38 -83.89
N GLU A 65 -126.15 21.00 -84.96
CA GLU A 65 -125.92 21.55 -86.30
C GLU A 65 -125.94 23.09 -86.26
N ASP A 66 -124.99 23.73 -86.96
CA ASP A 66 -124.98 25.18 -87.06
C ASP A 66 -126.19 25.69 -87.86
N ALA A 67 -126.39 27.01 -87.91
CA ALA A 67 -127.57 27.63 -88.52
C ALA A 67 -127.77 27.26 -90.01
N ASP A 68 -126.74 26.70 -90.67
CA ASP A 68 -126.75 26.30 -92.08
C ASP A 68 -126.82 24.77 -92.26
N GLY A 69 -127.02 24.00 -91.17
CA GLY A 69 -127.19 22.55 -91.20
C GLY A 69 -125.87 21.76 -91.26
N ASN A 70 -124.73 22.38 -90.96
CA ASN A 70 -123.45 21.67 -90.90
C ASN A 70 -123.21 21.13 -89.48
N PRO A 71 -122.70 19.89 -89.33
CA PRO A 71 -122.40 19.33 -88.02
C PRO A 71 -121.27 20.13 -87.34
N THR A 72 -121.53 20.62 -86.13
CA THR A 72 -120.48 21.21 -85.27
C THR A 72 -119.89 20.15 -84.35
N THR A 73 -118.73 20.41 -83.72
CA THR A 73 -118.14 19.52 -82.71
C THR A 73 -117.94 20.32 -81.42
N VAL A 74 -118.44 19.80 -80.30
CA VAL A 74 -118.20 20.36 -78.96
C VAL A 74 -117.12 19.57 -78.22
N PRO A 75 -116.27 20.23 -77.41
CA PRO A 75 -115.25 19.57 -76.60
C PRO A 75 -115.83 18.44 -75.74
N ASP A 76 -115.16 17.29 -75.75
CA ASP A 76 -115.38 16.12 -74.91
C ASP A 76 -114.05 15.69 -74.26
N PRO A 77 -113.56 16.45 -73.28
CA PRO A 77 -112.28 16.17 -72.63
C PRO A 77 -112.37 14.87 -71.82
N GLN A 78 -111.52 13.91 -72.18
CA GLN A 78 -111.31 12.64 -71.52
C GLN A 78 -110.01 12.66 -70.71
N THR A 79 -109.99 11.93 -69.60
CA THR A 79 -108.80 11.76 -68.76
C THR A 79 -108.68 10.31 -68.33
N ASP A 80 -107.46 9.78 -68.38
CA ASP A 80 -107.13 8.44 -67.88
C ASP A 80 -105.74 8.45 -67.25
N THR A 81 -105.43 7.43 -66.46
CA THR A 81 -104.11 7.28 -65.82
C THR A 81 -103.41 6.03 -66.33
N GLU A 82 -102.12 6.15 -66.63
CA GLU A 82 -101.28 5.01 -67.00
C GLU A 82 -100.03 4.96 -66.13
N THR A 83 -99.74 3.79 -65.61
CA THR A 83 -98.53 3.51 -64.84
C THR A 83 -97.49 2.92 -65.78
N VAL A 84 -96.35 3.59 -65.93
CA VAL A 84 -95.20 3.06 -66.66
C VAL A 84 -94.17 2.57 -65.66
N VAL A 85 -93.70 1.34 -65.86
CA VAL A 85 -92.64 0.73 -65.06
C VAL A 85 -91.44 0.49 -65.97
N GLU A 86 -90.32 1.12 -65.64
CA GLU A 86 -89.06 0.93 -66.35
C GLU A 86 -87.97 0.45 -65.40
N ARG A 87 -87.10 -0.42 -65.90
CA ARG A 87 -86.06 -1.09 -65.10
C ARG A 87 -84.74 -0.35 -65.26
N TYR A 88 -84.13 0.01 -64.13
CA TYR A 88 -82.86 0.74 -64.08
C TYR A 88 -81.82 -0.03 -63.27
N THR A 89 -80.56 0.04 -63.71
CA THR A 89 -79.42 -0.52 -62.99
C THR A 89 -78.72 0.59 -62.22
N VAL A 90 -78.49 0.36 -60.93
CA VAL A 90 -77.83 1.30 -60.03
C VAL A 90 -76.62 0.64 -59.40
N GLU A 91 -75.46 1.25 -59.57
CA GLU A 91 -74.20 0.77 -58.99
C GLU A 91 -73.84 1.57 -57.73
N ARG A 92 -73.44 0.87 -56.67
CA ARG A 92 -72.98 1.46 -55.42
C ARG A 92 -71.58 0.94 -55.10
N PRO A 93 -70.52 1.68 -55.45
CA PRO A 93 -69.18 1.35 -55.01
C PRO A 93 -69.12 1.43 -53.48
N TYR A 94 -68.27 0.60 -52.88
CA TYR A 94 -67.98 0.66 -51.45
C TYR A 94 -66.51 0.38 -51.20
N ALA A 95 -65.97 0.94 -50.12
CA ALA A 95 -64.63 0.62 -49.66
C ALA A 95 -64.49 0.72 -48.14
N TYR A 96 -63.79 -0.22 -47.52
CA TYR A 96 -63.51 -0.24 -46.09
C TYR A 96 -62.14 -0.83 -45.81
N TRP A 97 -61.60 -0.58 -44.61
CA TRP A 97 -60.27 -1.00 -44.23
C TRP A 97 -60.31 -2.16 -43.25
N VAL A 98 -59.47 -3.16 -43.50
CA VAL A 98 -59.22 -4.30 -42.60
C VAL A 98 -57.77 -4.31 -42.13
N ILE A 99 -57.53 -4.91 -40.98
CA ILE A 99 -56.21 -5.14 -40.40
C ILE A 99 -55.72 -6.50 -40.90
N ASP A 100 -54.77 -6.47 -41.83
CA ASP A 100 -54.13 -7.68 -42.35
C ASP A 100 -53.03 -8.19 -41.41
N ASN A 101 -52.24 -7.26 -40.84
CA ASN A 101 -51.24 -7.56 -39.82
C ASN A 101 -51.20 -6.47 -38.75
N LEU A 102 -51.07 -6.86 -37.49
CA LEU A 102 -50.84 -5.97 -36.37
C LEU A 102 -49.98 -6.64 -35.32
N GLU A 103 -48.76 -6.13 -35.13
CA GLU A 103 -47.84 -6.54 -34.09
C GLU A 103 -47.52 -5.35 -33.18
N VAL A 104 -47.61 -5.54 -31.86
CA VAL A 104 -47.19 -4.56 -30.86
C VAL A 104 -46.36 -5.27 -29.81
N TYR A 105 -45.15 -4.80 -29.58
CA TYR A 105 -44.20 -5.43 -28.69
C TYR A 105 -43.90 -4.59 -27.45
N ARG A 106 -43.80 -5.24 -26.29
CA ARG A 106 -43.32 -4.63 -25.05
C ARG A 106 -41.86 -4.96 -24.80
N ILE A 107 -41.17 -4.12 -24.03
CA ILE A 107 -39.84 -4.47 -23.50
C ILE A 107 -39.98 -5.62 -22.51
N ASP A 108 -39.16 -6.67 -22.68
CA ASP A 108 -39.07 -7.79 -21.76
C ASP A 108 -37.92 -7.61 -20.77
N ARG A 109 -36.69 -7.52 -21.29
CA ARG A 109 -35.46 -7.35 -20.50
C ARG A 109 -34.30 -6.86 -21.39
N GLY A 110 -33.24 -6.40 -20.75
CA GLY A 110 -31.93 -6.21 -21.37
C GLY A 110 -30.89 -7.12 -20.72
N LEU A 111 -29.95 -7.63 -21.52
CA LEU A 111 -28.75 -8.33 -21.08
C LEU A 111 -27.53 -7.47 -21.39
N LEU A 112 -26.62 -7.33 -20.42
CA LEU A 112 -25.31 -6.71 -20.61
C LEU A 112 -24.21 -7.67 -20.17
N ARG A 113 -23.17 -7.79 -20.98
CA ARG A 113 -22.01 -8.67 -20.77
C ARG A 113 -20.73 -7.88 -20.74
N ASN A 114 -19.88 -8.14 -19.75
CA ASN A 114 -18.53 -7.64 -19.65
C ASN A 114 -17.76 -8.48 -18.61
N TYR A 115 -16.47 -8.69 -18.81
CA TYR A 115 -15.57 -9.35 -17.85
C TYR A 115 -15.73 -8.88 -16.39
N ALA A 116 -15.91 -7.57 -16.18
CA ALA A 116 -15.99 -6.92 -14.88
C ALA A 116 -17.33 -7.13 -14.16
N LEU A 117 -18.38 -7.58 -14.88
CA LEU A 117 -19.68 -7.84 -14.27
C LEU A 117 -19.66 -9.12 -13.43
N PRO A 118 -20.50 -9.21 -12.38
CA PRO A 118 -20.64 -10.43 -11.60
C PRO A 118 -21.12 -11.56 -12.52
N GLY A 119 -20.38 -12.67 -12.56
CA GLY A 119 -20.67 -13.78 -13.49
C GLY A 119 -20.45 -13.46 -14.98
N GLY A 120 -19.97 -12.27 -15.33
CA GLY A 120 -19.74 -11.83 -16.71
C GLY A 120 -20.97 -11.29 -17.45
N GLU A 121 -22.16 -11.36 -16.83
CA GLU A 121 -23.43 -10.92 -17.41
C GLU A 121 -24.39 -10.42 -16.34
N ILE A 122 -25.18 -9.39 -16.67
CA ILE A 122 -26.31 -8.96 -15.86
C ILE A 122 -27.59 -8.89 -16.71
N THR A 123 -28.70 -9.28 -16.09
CA THR A 123 -30.05 -9.05 -16.60
C THR A 123 -30.67 -7.82 -15.95
N ILE A 124 -31.30 -6.98 -16.76
CA ILE A 124 -32.02 -5.77 -16.35
C ILE A 124 -33.48 -5.90 -16.80
N SER A 125 -34.40 -5.95 -15.83
CA SER A 125 -35.84 -5.96 -16.09
C SER A 125 -36.40 -4.54 -16.01
N PRO A 126 -37.35 -4.16 -16.87
CA PRO A 126 -37.86 -2.79 -16.93
C PRO A 126 -38.57 -2.39 -15.63
N GLN A 127 -38.23 -1.22 -15.07
CA GLN A 127 -38.82 -0.66 -13.85
C GLN A 127 -39.72 0.53 -14.18
N GLY A 128 -40.89 0.63 -13.54
CA GLY A 128 -41.84 1.73 -13.78
C GLY A 128 -42.37 1.81 -15.22
N TYR A 129 -42.21 0.74 -16.00
CA TYR A 129 -42.59 0.66 -17.40
C TYR A 129 -44.00 0.07 -17.54
N GLN A 130 -44.81 0.70 -18.39
CA GLN A 130 -46.09 0.16 -18.83
C GLN A 130 -46.07 0.02 -20.35
N PRO A 131 -46.44 -1.16 -20.89
CA PRO A 131 -46.55 -1.33 -22.34
C PRO A 131 -47.71 -0.49 -22.90
N PRO A 132 -47.65 -0.08 -24.18
CA PRO A 132 -48.76 0.65 -24.79
C PRO A 132 -50.03 -0.22 -24.83
N PRO A 133 -51.16 0.24 -24.29
CA PRO A 133 -52.41 -0.50 -24.41
C PRO A 133 -52.94 -0.36 -25.84
N PHE A 134 -53.45 -1.46 -26.39
CA PHE A 134 -54.15 -1.43 -27.67
C PHE A 134 -55.29 -2.46 -27.68
N THR A 135 -56.30 -2.19 -28.50
CA THR A 135 -57.38 -3.12 -28.81
C THR A 135 -57.62 -3.12 -30.31
N ALA A 136 -57.79 -4.31 -30.87
CA ALA A 136 -58.09 -4.51 -32.27
C ALA A 136 -59.31 -5.44 -32.40
N SER A 137 -60.26 -5.07 -33.25
CA SER A 137 -61.48 -5.83 -33.50
C SER A 137 -61.70 -5.99 -35.01
N PRO A 138 -61.68 -7.23 -35.54
CA PRO A 138 -61.89 -7.49 -36.96
C PRO A 138 -63.39 -7.46 -37.31
N THR A 139 -63.98 -6.26 -37.31
CA THR A 139 -65.42 -6.02 -37.57
C THR A 139 -65.69 -5.43 -38.95
N GLY A 140 -64.68 -5.43 -39.83
CA GLY A 140 -64.75 -4.86 -41.16
C GLY A 140 -65.79 -5.57 -42.02
N SER A 141 -66.76 -4.83 -42.52
CA SER A 141 -67.86 -5.37 -43.31
C SER A 141 -68.52 -4.31 -44.19
N PHE A 142 -69.31 -4.78 -45.16
CA PHE A 142 -70.22 -3.94 -45.92
C PHE A 142 -71.64 -4.50 -45.85
N GLU A 143 -72.63 -3.62 -45.85
CA GLU A 143 -74.05 -3.94 -45.80
C GLU A 143 -74.76 -3.22 -46.96
N PRO A 144 -75.23 -3.96 -47.99
CA PRO A 144 -75.96 -3.37 -49.09
C PRO A 144 -77.35 -2.89 -48.63
N PRO A 145 -77.87 -1.77 -49.16
CA PRO A 145 -79.24 -1.34 -48.90
C PRO A 145 -80.25 -2.32 -49.51
N SER A 146 -81.47 -2.29 -48.98
CA SER A 146 -82.63 -2.96 -49.57
C SER A 146 -83.55 -1.91 -50.19
N PRO A 147 -83.37 -1.55 -51.47
CA PRO A 147 -84.18 -0.52 -52.10
C PRO A 147 -85.65 -0.94 -52.20
N ALA A 148 -86.55 0.04 -52.21
CA ALA A 148 -87.97 -0.19 -52.47
C ALA A 148 -88.16 -0.72 -53.90
N ASP A 149 -89.11 -1.63 -54.10
CA ASP A 149 -89.48 -2.16 -55.42
C ASP A 149 -91.01 -2.17 -55.55
N PRO A 150 -91.63 -1.27 -56.36
CA PRO A 150 -90.98 -0.26 -57.21
C PRO A 150 -90.63 1.04 -56.46
N ILE A 151 -89.63 1.79 -56.96
CA ILE A 151 -89.33 3.18 -56.56
C ILE A 151 -90.32 4.10 -57.27
N THR A 152 -91.11 4.88 -56.54
CA THR A 152 -92.12 5.76 -57.13
C THR A 152 -91.51 7.10 -57.57
N ALA A 153 -91.57 7.39 -58.87
CA ALA A 153 -91.22 8.69 -59.42
C ALA A 153 -92.34 9.73 -59.21
N PRO A 154 -92.03 11.04 -59.15
CA PRO A 154 -93.06 12.09 -59.11
C PRO A 154 -94.02 11.95 -60.31
N PRO A 155 -95.35 12.09 -60.11
CA PRO A 155 -96.33 11.89 -61.17
C PRO A 155 -96.18 12.92 -62.29
N GLY A 156 -96.47 12.50 -63.52
CA GLY A 156 -96.40 13.35 -64.72
C GLY A 156 -97.77 13.60 -65.34
N THR A 157 -97.89 14.62 -66.18
CA THR A 157 -99.09 14.89 -66.97
C THR A 157 -98.71 15.07 -68.43
N TYR A 158 -99.42 14.40 -69.34
CA TYR A 158 -99.13 14.46 -70.77
C TYR A 158 -100.41 14.43 -71.62
N GLY A 159 -100.38 15.09 -72.78
CA GLY A 159 -101.56 15.28 -73.62
C GLY A 159 -102.22 16.67 -73.47
N GLY A 160 -103.46 16.80 -73.94
CA GLY A 160 -104.21 18.06 -73.97
C GLY A 160 -105.27 18.07 -75.08
N SER A 161 -105.98 19.19 -75.25
CA SER A 161 -107.09 19.34 -76.20
C SER A 161 -106.70 19.20 -77.68
N SER A 162 -105.40 19.13 -78.01
CA SER A 162 -104.91 18.86 -79.36
C SER A 162 -104.83 17.37 -79.72
N PHE A 163 -105.07 16.47 -78.75
CA PHE A 163 -105.06 15.02 -78.98
C PHE A 163 -106.50 14.52 -79.15
N THR A 164 -106.82 13.90 -80.28
CA THR A 164 -108.17 13.38 -80.58
C THR A 164 -108.39 11.92 -80.17
N SER A 165 -107.37 11.28 -79.59
CA SER A 165 -107.39 9.92 -79.06
C SER A 165 -106.40 9.77 -77.91
N ARG A 166 -106.62 8.80 -77.01
CA ARG A 166 -105.76 8.55 -75.83
C ARG A 166 -104.27 8.51 -76.21
N PRO A 167 -103.44 9.48 -75.77
CA PRO A 167 -102.01 9.48 -76.03
C PRO A 167 -101.31 8.39 -75.22
N SER A 168 -100.16 7.91 -75.70
CA SER A 168 -99.26 7.09 -74.88
C SER A 168 -98.34 7.99 -74.03
N PRO A 169 -97.97 7.59 -72.81
CA PRO A 169 -97.00 8.31 -72.00
C PRO A 169 -95.69 8.57 -72.75
N PRO A 170 -95.02 9.72 -72.54
CA PRO A 170 -93.73 9.99 -73.15
C PRO A 170 -92.63 9.14 -72.51
N SER A 171 -91.62 8.75 -73.30
CA SER A 171 -90.42 8.07 -72.77
C SER A 171 -89.54 9.09 -72.05
N GLU A 172 -89.21 8.83 -70.80
CA GLU A 172 -88.38 9.68 -69.95
C GLU A 172 -87.32 8.83 -69.26
N ASN A 173 -86.07 9.28 -69.26
CA ASN A 173 -85.01 8.59 -68.53
C ASN A 173 -85.08 8.94 -67.04
N LEU A 174 -85.57 8.00 -66.24
CA LEU A 174 -85.73 8.11 -64.79
C LEU A 174 -84.54 7.54 -64.00
N GLN A 175 -83.37 7.36 -64.63
CA GLN A 175 -82.14 6.91 -63.94
C GLN A 175 -81.84 7.75 -62.70
N SER A 176 -82.00 9.08 -62.74
CA SER A 176 -81.75 9.93 -61.57
C SER A 176 -82.70 9.66 -60.40
N VAL A 177 -83.91 9.16 -60.67
CA VAL A 177 -84.89 8.75 -59.65
C VAL A 177 -84.49 7.40 -59.06
N ALA A 178 -84.07 6.45 -59.89
CA ALA A 178 -83.49 5.18 -59.44
C ALA A 178 -82.26 5.42 -58.54
N GLU A 179 -81.37 6.33 -58.95
CA GLU A 179 -80.18 6.74 -58.19
C GLU A 179 -80.52 7.39 -56.84
N GLN A 180 -81.61 8.15 -56.75
CA GLN A 180 -82.05 8.75 -55.49
C GLN A 180 -82.76 7.75 -54.57
N GLY A 181 -83.46 6.75 -55.12
CA GLY A 181 -84.22 5.77 -54.35
C GLY A 181 -83.40 4.58 -53.85
N VAL A 182 -82.20 4.33 -54.40
CA VAL A 182 -81.25 3.35 -53.88
C VAL A 182 -80.23 4.06 -52.99
N GLU A 183 -80.32 3.80 -51.68
CA GLU A 183 -79.38 4.34 -50.69
C GLU A 183 -77.92 3.91 -50.96
N LYS A 184 -76.99 4.50 -50.23
CA LYS A 184 -75.58 4.10 -50.31
C LYS A 184 -75.31 2.86 -49.48
N VAL A 185 -74.43 1.97 -49.97
CA VAL A 185 -73.91 0.83 -49.19
C VAL A 185 -73.29 1.35 -47.90
N GLN A 186 -73.65 0.74 -46.78
CA GLN A 186 -73.06 1.07 -45.48
C GLN A 186 -71.82 0.21 -45.27
N VAL A 187 -70.74 0.80 -44.78
CA VAL A 187 -69.49 0.10 -44.51
C VAL A 187 -69.00 0.36 -43.09
N THR A 188 -68.30 -0.63 -42.54
CA THR A 188 -67.54 -0.53 -41.29
C THR A 188 -66.11 -0.96 -41.56
N ASN A 189 -65.13 -0.18 -41.09
CA ASN A 189 -63.76 -0.68 -41.00
C ASN A 189 -63.63 -1.66 -39.83
N ASP A 190 -62.49 -2.35 -39.75
CA ASP A 190 -62.02 -2.85 -38.47
C ASP A 190 -61.83 -1.70 -37.46
N THR A 191 -61.74 -2.03 -36.17
CA THR A 191 -61.47 -1.05 -35.13
C THR A 191 -60.07 -1.26 -34.57
N LEU A 192 -59.29 -0.18 -34.49
CA LEU A 192 -58.00 -0.15 -33.79
C LEU A 192 -57.95 1.07 -32.88
N VAL A 193 -57.83 0.84 -31.58
CA VAL A 193 -57.53 1.87 -30.58
C VAL A 193 -56.14 1.59 -30.04
N PHE A 194 -55.24 2.57 -30.15
CA PHE A 194 -53.87 2.47 -29.66
C PHE A 194 -53.60 3.62 -28.72
N ASN A 195 -53.16 3.32 -27.50
CA ASN A 195 -52.87 4.29 -26.45
C ASN A 195 -54.02 5.31 -26.21
N GLY A 196 -55.26 4.84 -26.27
CA GLY A 196 -56.47 5.66 -26.13
C GLY A 196 -56.89 6.44 -27.38
N GLN A 197 -56.10 6.42 -28.46
CA GLN A 197 -56.44 7.06 -29.73
C GLN A 197 -57.04 6.04 -30.70
N THR A 198 -58.21 6.35 -31.27
CA THR A 198 -58.81 5.56 -32.36
C THR A 198 -58.03 5.80 -33.65
N LEU A 199 -57.22 4.82 -34.07
CA LEU A 199 -56.44 4.87 -35.31
C LEU A 199 -57.24 4.34 -36.51
N MET A 200 -58.17 3.41 -36.26
CA MET A 200 -59.13 2.91 -37.24
C MET A 200 -60.51 2.84 -36.58
N SER A 201 -61.50 3.52 -37.15
CA SER A 201 -62.85 3.58 -36.59
C SER A 201 -63.78 2.60 -37.29
N GLY A 202 -64.37 1.68 -36.53
CA GLY A 202 -65.42 0.78 -37.01
C GLY A 202 -66.83 1.38 -37.01
N ASN A 203 -66.96 2.73 -36.98
CA ASN A 203 -68.26 3.37 -37.10
C ASN A 203 -68.85 3.13 -38.49
N ARG A 204 -70.16 2.89 -38.54
CA ARG A 204 -70.89 2.70 -39.80
C ARG A 204 -70.98 4.02 -40.56
N VAL A 205 -70.53 4.01 -41.82
CA VAL A 205 -70.59 5.16 -42.72
C VAL A 205 -71.03 4.74 -44.12
N ALA A 206 -71.58 5.68 -44.88
CA ALA A 206 -71.95 5.42 -46.26
C ALA A 206 -70.72 5.36 -47.18
N GLU A 207 -70.71 4.40 -48.11
CA GLU A 207 -69.82 4.26 -49.26
C GLU A 207 -68.36 3.96 -48.92
N THR A 208 -67.65 4.88 -48.28
CA THR A 208 -66.20 4.75 -48.02
C THR A 208 -65.86 4.99 -46.55
N GLY A 209 -65.27 3.98 -45.92
CA GLY A 209 -64.74 4.06 -44.56
C GLY A 209 -63.57 5.04 -44.46
N PRO A 210 -63.40 5.74 -43.32
CA PRO A 210 -62.31 6.68 -43.13
C PRO A 210 -60.95 5.96 -43.22
N ARG A 211 -59.96 6.62 -43.84
CA ARG A 211 -58.60 6.06 -43.94
C ARG A 211 -57.96 5.92 -42.54
N PRO A 212 -57.39 4.75 -42.20
CA PRO A 212 -56.71 4.56 -40.92
C PRO A 212 -55.49 5.48 -40.78
N SER A 213 -55.20 5.87 -39.54
CA SER A 213 -53.95 6.56 -39.17
C SER A 213 -52.86 5.54 -38.81
N SER A 214 -51.60 5.92 -38.98
CA SER A 214 -50.47 5.08 -38.57
C SER A 214 -50.35 4.99 -37.05
N ILE A 215 -49.81 3.89 -36.55
CA ILE A 215 -49.37 3.80 -35.15
C ILE A 215 -48.28 4.87 -34.91
N PRO A 216 -48.35 5.65 -33.82
CA PRO A 216 -47.32 6.65 -33.50
C PRO A 216 -45.91 6.05 -33.42
N GLU A 217 -44.88 6.86 -33.63
CA GLU A 217 -43.51 6.42 -33.43
C GLU A 217 -43.23 6.21 -31.92
N PRO A 218 -42.55 5.11 -31.53
CA PRO A 218 -42.26 4.83 -30.13
C PRO A 218 -41.22 5.81 -29.57
N PRO A 219 -41.51 6.55 -28.48
CA PRO A 219 -40.52 7.38 -27.83
C PRO A 219 -39.43 6.52 -27.17
N GLN A 220 -38.27 7.12 -26.88
CA GLN A 220 -37.27 6.50 -26.03
C GLN A 220 -37.80 6.34 -24.60
N ILE A 221 -37.43 5.25 -23.92
CA ILE A 221 -37.76 5.04 -22.50
C ILE A 221 -37.07 6.05 -21.59
N ASP A 222 -37.66 6.28 -20.40
CA ASP A 222 -36.99 7.01 -19.32
C ASP A 222 -35.70 6.30 -18.90
N GLN A 223 -34.71 7.10 -18.49
CA GLN A 223 -33.38 6.64 -18.10
C GLN A 223 -33.37 5.63 -16.94
N ASN A 224 -34.45 5.49 -16.16
CA ASN A 224 -34.54 4.55 -15.05
C ASN A 224 -35.23 3.24 -15.42
N VAL A 225 -35.83 3.14 -16.61
CA VAL A 225 -36.59 1.95 -16.99
C VAL A 225 -35.68 0.73 -17.08
N LEU A 226 -34.58 0.81 -17.84
CA LEU A 226 -33.59 -0.26 -17.91
C LEU A 226 -32.27 0.18 -17.25
N TYR A 227 -32.34 0.45 -15.94
CA TYR A 227 -31.20 0.83 -15.13
C TYR A 227 -30.98 -0.18 -13.99
N LYS A 228 -29.74 -0.63 -13.81
CA LYS A 228 -29.35 -1.54 -12.73
C LYS A 228 -28.04 -1.11 -12.08
N PRO A 229 -28.05 -0.49 -10.88
CA PRO A 229 -26.86 -0.14 -10.13
C PRO A 229 -26.30 -1.32 -9.31
N GLY A 230 -25.17 -1.11 -8.63
CA GLY A 230 -24.68 -2.03 -7.58
C GLY A 230 -24.09 -3.36 -8.06
N ASN A 231 -23.65 -3.45 -9.32
CA ASN A 231 -23.06 -4.68 -9.85
C ASN A 231 -21.57 -4.76 -9.44
N LEU A 232 -21.27 -5.54 -8.40
CA LEU A 232 -19.94 -5.66 -7.80
C LEU A 232 -18.91 -6.28 -8.77
N ILE A 233 -17.75 -5.64 -8.91
CA ILE A 233 -16.56 -6.25 -9.51
C ILE A 233 -15.88 -7.10 -8.44
N THR A 234 -15.97 -8.42 -8.59
CA THR A 234 -15.50 -9.36 -7.57
C THR A 234 -13.96 -9.45 -7.53
N PRO A 235 -13.33 -9.69 -6.35
CA PRO A 235 -11.87 -9.75 -6.22
C PRO A 235 -11.17 -10.86 -7.02
N ASP A 236 -11.88 -11.86 -7.55
CA ASP A 236 -11.28 -12.85 -8.47
C ASP A 236 -10.95 -12.27 -9.87
N LYS A 237 -11.43 -11.05 -10.16
CA LYS A 237 -11.16 -10.37 -11.42
C LYS A 237 -9.78 -9.71 -11.40
N VAL A 238 -8.80 -10.38 -11.99
CA VAL A 238 -7.47 -9.81 -12.25
C VAL A 238 -7.56 -8.52 -13.07
N ASN A 239 -6.64 -7.60 -12.83
CA ASN A 239 -6.50 -6.40 -13.66
C ASN A 239 -6.49 -6.72 -15.15
N ARG A 240 -7.31 -6.00 -15.92
CA ARG A 240 -7.47 -6.17 -17.35
C ARG A 240 -8.01 -4.89 -17.97
N ALA A 241 -7.27 -4.33 -18.92
CA ALA A 241 -7.68 -3.13 -19.63
C ALA A 241 -8.67 -3.41 -20.76
N ASN A 242 -9.53 -2.44 -21.04
CA ASN A 242 -10.38 -2.37 -22.23
C ASN A 242 -11.19 -3.64 -22.51
N THR A 243 -11.77 -4.25 -21.48
CA THR A 243 -12.63 -5.42 -21.68
C THR A 243 -13.87 -5.01 -22.46
N THR A 244 -14.11 -5.71 -23.57
CA THR A 244 -15.24 -5.44 -24.46
C THR A 244 -16.56 -5.71 -23.77
N SER A 245 -17.50 -4.80 -23.96
CA SER A 245 -18.88 -4.96 -23.52
C SER A 245 -19.79 -5.34 -24.69
N ALA A 246 -20.82 -6.14 -24.42
CA ALA A 246 -21.87 -6.50 -25.38
C ALA A 246 -23.23 -6.50 -24.69
N GLY A 247 -24.31 -6.41 -25.45
CA GLY A 247 -25.65 -6.48 -24.89
C GLY A 247 -26.71 -6.81 -25.92
N THR A 248 -27.85 -7.26 -25.40
CA THR A 248 -29.04 -7.62 -26.19
C THR A 248 -30.28 -7.12 -25.48
N ILE A 249 -31.21 -6.50 -26.21
CA ILE A 249 -32.53 -6.14 -25.70
C ILE A 249 -33.60 -7.06 -26.29
N PHE A 250 -34.54 -7.46 -25.45
CA PHE A 250 -35.62 -8.39 -25.78
C PHE A 250 -36.97 -7.68 -25.74
N TYR A 251 -37.78 -7.95 -26.75
CA TYR A 251 -39.12 -7.44 -26.92
C TYR A 251 -40.09 -8.62 -27.08
N THR A 252 -41.14 -8.64 -26.25
CA THR A 252 -42.16 -9.69 -26.25
C THR A 252 -43.42 -9.20 -26.95
N LEU A 253 -43.97 -10.01 -27.85
CA LEU A 253 -45.21 -9.70 -28.57
C LEU A 253 -46.39 -9.64 -27.57
N LEU A 254 -47.19 -8.59 -27.65
CA LEU A 254 -48.37 -8.43 -26.81
C LEU A 254 -49.55 -9.28 -27.35
N PRO A 255 -50.43 -9.76 -26.45
CA PRO A 255 -51.68 -10.41 -26.85
C PRO A 255 -52.60 -9.41 -27.57
N GLY A 256 -53.45 -9.92 -28.47
CA GLY A 256 -54.34 -9.09 -29.31
C GLY A 256 -53.74 -8.70 -30.67
N ASN A 257 -52.58 -9.25 -31.03
CA ASN A 257 -52.02 -9.15 -32.38
C ASN A 257 -52.92 -9.85 -33.42
N ILE A 258 -52.82 -9.41 -34.68
CA ILE A 258 -53.51 -10.02 -35.82
C ILE A 258 -52.43 -10.47 -36.80
N ASN A 259 -52.41 -11.77 -37.13
CA ASN A 259 -51.40 -12.42 -37.99
C ASN A 259 -49.93 -12.11 -37.59
N GLY A 260 -49.66 -11.86 -36.30
CA GLY A 260 -48.34 -11.45 -35.82
C GLY A 260 -47.31 -12.57 -35.74
N GLY A 261 -46.03 -12.19 -35.69
CA GLY A 261 -44.88 -13.11 -35.62
C GLY A 261 -44.36 -13.41 -34.21
N ASP A 262 -43.07 -13.76 -34.11
CA ASP A 262 -42.40 -14.10 -32.86
C ASP A 262 -41.87 -12.88 -32.08
N ASN A 263 -41.46 -13.11 -30.83
CA ASN A 263 -40.67 -12.17 -30.03
C ASN A 263 -39.42 -11.69 -30.78
N LYS A 264 -38.96 -10.48 -30.48
CA LYS A 264 -37.80 -9.87 -31.16
C LYS A 264 -36.64 -9.66 -30.18
N GLU A 265 -35.43 -9.81 -30.68
CA GLU A 265 -34.21 -9.47 -29.96
C GLU A 265 -33.29 -8.63 -30.86
N PHE A 266 -32.59 -7.67 -30.25
CA PHE A 266 -31.69 -6.78 -30.98
C PHE A 266 -30.38 -6.59 -30.21
N PRO A 267 -29.23 -6.59 -30.90
CA PRO A 267 -27.97 -6.23 -30.27
C PRO A 267 -27.97 -4.76 -29.85
N ILE A 268 -27.33 -4.47 -28.72
CA ILE A 268 -27.11 -3.12 -28.23
C ILE A 268 -25.70 -2.67 -28.67
N HIS A 269 -25.65 -1.60 -29.44
CA HIS A 269 -24.40 -1.02 -29.94
C HIS A 269 -23.93 0.17 -29.06
N GLY A 270 -22.64 0.49 -29.12
CA GLY A 270 -22.07 1.68 -28.45
C GLY A 270 -21.86 1.52 -26.95
N ILE A 271 -21.77 0.31 -26.42
CA ILE A 271 -21.46 0.08 -25.01
C ILE A 271 -19.95 0.30 -24.78
N ASN A 272 -19.60 1.11 -23.80
CA ASN A 272 -18.21 1.39 -23.45
C ASN A 272 -17.46 0.13 -22.95
N THR A 273 -16.14 0.12 -23.11
CA THR A 273 -15.26 -0.88 -22.48
C THR A 273 -15.13 -0.63 -20.96
N VAL A 274 -14.56 -1.59 -20.24
CA VAL A 274 -14.22 -1.45 -18.83
C VAL A 274 -12.75 -1.84 -18.60
N THR A 275 -12.02 -1.05 -17.83
CA THR A 275 -10.66 -1.36 -17.39
C THR A 275 -10.68 -1.67 -15.89
N VAL A 276 -10.45 -2.94 -15.53
CA VAL A 276 -10.28 -3.34 -14.12
C VAL A 276 -8.83 -3.08 -13.72
N HIS A 277 -8.62 -2.24 -12.72
CA HIS A 277 -7.29 -1.88 -12.21
C HIS A 277 -7.33 -1.64 -10.71
N THR A 278 -7.05 -2.66 -9.92
CA THR A 278 -7.03 -2.58 -8.46
C THR A 278 -5.71 -1.99 -7.97
N PRO A 279 -5.72 -0.80 -7.33
CA PRO A 279 -4.51 -0.06 -6.99
C PRO A 279 -3.91 -0.50 -5.65
N VAL A 280 -2.59 -0.57 -5.61
CA VAL A 280 -1.78 -0.67 -4.39
C VAL A 280 -0.57 0.24 -4.50
N VAL A 281 -0.10 0.70 -3.35
CA VAL A 281 1.09 1.53 -3.19
C VAL A 281 2.02 0.94 -2.13
N ASN A 282 3.29 1.32 -2.19
CA ASN A 282 4.31 0.94 -1.25
C ASN A 282 5.37 2.05 -1.19
N TYR A 283 5.30 2.87 -0.14
CA TYR A 283 6.24 3.94 0.17
C TYR A 283 6.77 3.69 1.58
N SER A 284 7.48 2.57 1.70
CA SER A 284 7.96 2.08 2.97
C SER A 284 9.11 2.94 3.49
N SER A 285 9.39 2.80 4.78
CA SER A 285 10.55 3.44 5.39
C SER A 285 11.01 2.65 6.60
N VAL A 286 12.24 2.88 7.03
CA VAL A 286 12.80 2.31 8.25
C VAL A 286 13.33 3.42 9.17
N THR A 287 13.38 3.16 10.48
CA THR A 287 14.04 4.06 11.42
C THR A 287 15.55 4.04 11.26
N ASP A 288 16.20 5.18 11.47
CA ASP A 288 17.64 5.34 11.41
C ASP A 288 18.21 5.66 12.80
N ASP A 289 18.97 4.73 13.38
CA ASP A 289 19.52 4.84 14.75
C ASP A 289 20.93 5.47 14.77
N GLN A 290 21.08 6.61 14.08
CA GLN A 290 22.32 7.39 14.04
C GLN A 290 22.91 7.72 15.43
N PRO A 291 22.12 8.03 16.49
CA PRO A 291 22.67 8.36 17.80
C PRO A 291 23.49 7.24 18.46
N HIS A 292 23.39 6.00 17.94
CA HIS A 292 24.12 4.83 18.41
C HIS A 292 25.14 4.29 17.37
N ASN A 293 25.40 5.05 16.30
CA ASN A 293 26.32 4.67 15.23
C ASN A 293 27.77 5.04 15.56
N GLN A 294 28.56 4.05 15.97
CA GLN A 294 29.97 4.21 16.37
C GLN A 294 30.98 4.12 15.20
N LYS A 295 30.55 4.00 13.94
CA LYS A 295 31.49 3.81 12.83
C LYS A 295 32.42 4.99 12.67
N THR A 296 33.68 4.72 12.33
CA THR A 296 34.65 5.75 11.92
C THR A 296 34.15 6.51 10.68
N ASN A 297 33.57 5.80 9.72
CA ASN A 297 33.01 6.35 8.49
C ASN A 297 31.55 5.86 8.33
N PRO A 298 30.57 6.58 8.91
CA PRO A 298 29.16 6.28 8.73
C PRO A 298 28.71 6.45 7.28
N ASN A 299 27.74 5.66 6.83
CA ASN A 299 27.16 5.80 5.50
C ASN A 299 25.87 6.65 5.56
N PRO A 300 25.85 7.88 5.02
CA PRO A 300 24.70 8.76 5.13
C PRO A 300 23.50 8.34 4.25
N ASN A 301 23.70 7.41 3.31
CA ASN A 301 22.66 6.93 2.40
C ASN A 301 22.00 5.63 2.89
N ARG A 302 22.28 5.20 4.12
CA ARG A 302 21.77 3.97 4.70
C ARG A 302 21.34 4.20 6.14
N ALA A 303 20.16 3.70 6.50
CA ALA A 303 19.72 3.76 7.89
C ALA A 303 20.60 2.87 8.77
N ALA A 304 21.01 3.38 9.92
CA ALA A 304 21.81 2.67 10.90
C ALA A 304 20.94 1.69 11.69
N PHE A 305 21.23 0.40 11.53
CA PHE A 305 20.63 -0.70 12.28
C PHE A 305 21.65 -1.24 13.28
N ILE A 306 21.46 -0.98 14.56
CA ILE A 306 22.46 -1.30 15.59
C ILE A 306 22.18 -2.66 16.21
N LEU A 307 23.20 -3.52 16.28
CA LEU A 307 23.05 -4.86 16.87
C LEU A 307 22.55 -4.78 18.32
N ASP A 308 21.66 -5.72 18.68
CA ASP A 308 21.02 -5.82 20.01
C ASP A 308 20.11 -4.64 20.35
N ARG A 309 19.51 -3.97 19.35
CA ARG A 309 18.57 -2.86 19.52
C ARG A 309 17.31 -3.03 18.66
N PRO A 310 16.18 -2.41 19.06
CA PRO A 310 14.98 -2.39 18.24
C PRO A 310 15.13 -1.44 17.05
N PHE A 311 14.36 -1.70 16.00
CA PHE A 311 14.14 -0.79 14.88
C PHE A 311 12.71 -0.92 14.40
N THR A 312 12.17 0.11 13.76
CA THR A 312 10.79 0.12 13.27
C THR A 312 10.77 0.24 11.76
N VAL A 313 9.92 -0.56 11.13
CA VAL A 313 9.59 -0.43 9.71
C VAL A 313 8.18 0.14 9.55
N ARG A 314 7.99 0.99 8.56
CA ARG A 314 6.71 1.57 8.18
C ARG A 314 6.30 1.07 6.81
N ILE A 315 5.08 0.55 6.68
CA ILE A 315 4.47 0.11 5.41
C ILE A 315 3.12 0.79 5.26
N PRO A 316 3.07 2.01 4.69
CA PRO A 316 1.82 2.74 4.51
C PRO A 316 0.98 2.13 3.39
N THR A 317 -0.34 2.28 3.50
CA THR A 317 -1.31 1.97 2.44
C THR A 317 -1.75 3.22 1.68
N ALA A 318 -1.27 4.39 2.10
CA ALA A 318 -1.53 5.67 1.47
C ALA A 318 -0.32 6.17 0.69
N GLY A 319 -0.58 6.84 -0.42
CA GLY A 319 0.44 7.46 -1.25
C GLY A 319 -0.07 7.77 -2.64
N GLN A 320 0.83 8.28 -3.48
CA GLN A 320 0.52 8.65 -4.86
C GLN A 320 0.39 7.42 -5.78
N HIS A 321 -0.68 7.36 -6.56
CA HIS A 321 -0.85 6.44 -7.69
C HIS A 321 -0.99 7.23 -9.01
N VAL A 322 -1.61 6.68 -10.06
CA VAL A 322 -2.01 7.42 -11.26
C VAL A 322 -3.10 8.44 -10.95
N ASN A 323 -3.28 9.45 -11.80
CA ASN A 323 -4.25 10.54 -11.57
C ASN A 323 -5.61 10.29 -12.25
N TYR A 324 -6.04 9.04 -12.38
CA TYR A 324 -7.40 8.72 -12.85
C TYR A 324 -8.44 9.15 -11.81
N PRO A 325 -9.69 9.46 -12.20
CA PRO A 325 -10.78 9.68 -11.25
C PRO A 325 -10.89 8.53 -10.26
N GLY A 326 -10.87 8.85 -8.96
CA GLY A 326 -10.89 7.87 -7.88
C GLY A 326 -9.53 7.32 -7.47
N TYR A 327 -8.45 7.65 -8.19
CA TYR A 327 -7.06 7.34 -7.84
C TYR A 327 -6.37 8.61 -7.27
N GLY A 328 -5.06 8.80 -7.49
CA GLY A 328 -4.28 9.93 -6.99
C GLY A 328 -3.52 9.66 -5.69
N ASN A 329 -3.31 10.70 -4.88
CA ASN A 329 -2.70 10.58 -3.55
C ASN A 329 -3.78 10.32 -2.49
N ARG A 330 -3.92 9.07 -2.05
CA ARG A 330 -4.95 8.67 -1.07
C ARG A 330 -4.60 7.35 -0.41
N ASP A 331 -5.44 6.92 0.54
CA ASP A 331 -5.38 5.59 1.13
C ASP A 331 -6.03 4.52 0.22
N TYR A 332 -5.29 3.43 0.04
CA TYR A 332 -5.64 2.26 -0.75
C TYR A 332 -5.80 0.99 0.10
N ALA A 333 -5.81 1.09 1.43
CA ALA A 333 -5.96 -0.05 2.34
C ALA A 333 -7.10 -1.01 1.96
N LYS A 334 -8.22 -0.47 1.46
CA LYS A 334 -9.39 -1.24 0.97
C LYS A 334 -9.01 -2.32 -0.04
N TYR A 335 -8.01 -2.09 -0.88
CA TYR A 335 -7.67 -2.94 -2.02
C TYR A 335 -6.44 -3.83 -1.76
N VAL A 336 -5.90 -3.83 -0.54
CA VAL A 336 -4.69 -4.55 -0.18
C VAL A 336 -5.04 -5.94 0.36
N ARG A 337 -4.52 -6.98 -0.29
CA ARG A 337 -4.58 -8.36 0.23
C ARG A 337 -3.68 -8.53 1.45
N VAL A 338 -2.42 -8.12 1.28
CA VAL A 338 -1.36 -8.37 2.25
C VAL A 338 -0.21 -7.38 2.05
N LYS A 339 0.42 -6.99 3.15
CA LYS A 339 1.68 -6.23 3.20
C LYS A 339 2.76 -7.12 3.78
N GLN A 340 3.96 -7.07 3.21
CA GLN A 340 5.05 -7.91 3.68
C GLN A 340 6.39 -7.17 3.66
N VAL A 341 7.25 -7.54 4.61
CA VAL A 341 8.66 -7.12 4.68
C VAL A 341 9.55 -8.35 4.61
N TYR A 342 10.74 -8.21 4.03
CA TYR A 342 11.75 -9.24 3.90
C TYR A 342 13.10 -8.70 4.35
N PHE A 343 13.69 -9.37 5.33
CA PHE A 343 15.02 -9.06 5.82
C PHE A 343 16.04 -10.08 5.29
N PRO A 344 17.18 -9.64 4.72
CA PRO A 344 18.28 -10.54 4.36
C PRO A 344 19.07 -11.03 5.58
N PHE A 345 18.67 -10.65 6.78
CA PHE A 345 19.23 -11.04 8.07
C PHE A 345 18.11 -11.47 9.04
N ASP A 346 18.50 -12.15 10.12
CA ASP A 346 17.57 -12.64 11.14
C ASP A 346 16.98 -11.46 11.94
N VAL A 347 15.71 -11.57 12.33
CA VAL A 347 15.05 -10.58 13.19
C VAL A 347 14.13 -11.26 14.20
N TYR A 348 13.84 -10.60 15.31
CA TYR A 348 12.70 -10.96 16.16
C TYR A 348 11.57 -9.94 16.03
N SER A 349 10.35 -10.31 16.42
CA SER A 349 9.32 -9.34 16.81
C SER A 349 9.86 -8.38 17.89
N GLY A 350 9.32 -7.16 17.98
CA GLY A 350 9.77 -6.16 18.97
C GLY A 350 9.75 -6.68 20.42
N ASP A 351 8.77 -7.50 20.78
CA ASP A 351 8.67 -8.16 22.09
C ASP A 351 9.61 -9.36 22.30
N ARG A 352 10.42 -9.69 21.28
CA ARG A 352 11.40 -10.78 21.23
C ARG A 352 10.81 -12.19 21.39
N ARG A 353 9.50 -12.36 21.21
CA ARG A 353 8.83 -13.67 21.36
C ARG A 353 8.84 -14.51 20.09
N THR A 354 8.83 -13.88 18.92
CA THR A 354 8.78 -14.56 17.62
C THR A 354 10.07 -14.33 16.86
N PHE A 355 10.76 -15.41 16.50
CA PHE A 355 11.94 -15.38 15.65
C PHE A 355 11.53 -15.50 14.17
N TYR A 356 12.06 -14.62 13.33
CA TYR A 356 11.94 -14.68 11.89
C TYR A 356 13.34 -14.94 11.29
N PRO A 357 13.59 -16.12 10.71
CA PRO A 357 14.86 -16.39 10.06
C PRO A 357 15.02 -15.46 8.85
N LYS A 358 16.27 -15.09 8.58
CA LYS A 358 16.63 -14.35 7.38
C LYS A 358 16.01 -14.95 6.13
N GLN A 359 15.82 -14.11 5.12
CA GLN A 359 15.29 -14.49 3.82
C GLN A 359 13.83 -15.00 3.86
N THR A 360 13.04 -14.48 4.79
CA THR A 360 11.62 -14.83 4.96
C THR A 360 10.73 -13.61 4.78
N TRP A 361 9.64 -13.76 4.03
CA TRP A 361 8.59 -12.75 3.96
C TRP A 361 7.73 -12.78 5.22
N ILE A 362 7.69 -11.66 5.93
CA ILE A 362 6.91 -11.47 7.16
C ILE A 362 5.65 -10.69 6.81
N THR A 363 4.49 -11.27 7.07
CA THR A 363 3.20 -10.62 6.83
C THR A 363 2.88 -9.62 7.94
N ILE A 364 2.58 -8.39 7.53
CA ILE A 364 2.14 -7.30 8.42
C ILE A 364 0.64 -7.07 8.18
N PRO A 365 -0.20 -6.99 9.24
CA PRO A 365 -1.61 -6.66 9.10
C PRO A 365 -1.82 -5.35 8.31
N THR A 366 -2.80 -5.31 7.40
CA THR A 366 -3.04 -4.14 6.53
C THR A 366 -3.22 -2.84 7.31
N ALA A 367 -3.97 -2.89 8.42
CA ALA A 367 -4.21 -1.72 9.29
C ALA A 367 -2.98 -1.26 10.09
N GLN A 368 -1.98 -2.13 10.28
CA GLN A 368 -0.78 -1.80 11.04
C GLN A 368 0.25 -1.13 10.14
N LEU A 369 0.47 0.18 10.32
CA LEU A 369 1.40 0.94 9.49
C LEU A 369 2.84 0.81 9.96
N ASP A 370 3.07 0.79 11.27
CA ASP A 370 4.40 0.71 11.89
C ASP A 370 4.56 -0.64 12.61
N THR A 371 5.73 -1.26 12.49
CA THR A 371 6.06 -2.52 13.14
C THR A 371 7.47 -2.47 13.70
N GLU A 372 7.59 -2.66 15.03
CA GLU A 372 8.88 -2.79 15.70
C GLU A 372 9.41 -4.23 15.58
N PHE A 373 10.69 -4.33 15.23
CA PHE A 373 11.48 -5.54 15.21
C PHE A 373 12.69 -5.37 16.12
N PHE A 374 13.31 -6.49 16.47
CA PHE A 374 14.54 -6.50 17.26
C PHE A 374 15.67 -7.18 16.49
N LEU A 375 16.82 -6.52 16.39
CA LEU A 375 17.99 -7.01 15.66
C LEU A 375 18.87 -7.90 16.55
N PRO A 376 18.95 -9.22 16.30
CA PRO A 376 19.77 -10.13 17.08
C PRO A 376 21.26 -9.85 16.93
N VAL A 377 22.00 -10.10 18.00
CA VAL A 377 23.42 -9.71 18.10
C VAL A 377 24.35 -10.55 17.21
N TRP A 378 23.90 -11.72 16.75
CA TRP A 378 24.65 -12.64 15.89
C TRP A 378 24.52 -12.36 14.40
N VAL A 379 23.72 -11.37 14.01
CA VAL A 379 23.67 -10.90 12.62
C VAL A 379 25.03 -10.34 12.24
N ASP A 380 25.49 -10.68 11.04
CA ASP A 380 26.74 -10.14 10.50
C ASP A 380 26.60 -8.67 10.16
N GLU A 381 27.57 -7.86 10.60
CA GLU A 381 27.65 -6.45 10.23
C GLU A 381 27.83 -6.29 8.72
N GLY A 382 27.20 -5.26 8.14
CA GLY A 382 27.32 -4.98 6.71
C GLY A 382 26.17 -4.16 6.14
N ASN A 383 26.28 -3.85 4.85
CA ASN A 383 25.23 -3.17 4.10
C ASN A 383 24.20 -4.20 3.61
N TYR A 384 22.93 -3.91 3.82
CA TYR A 384 21.81 -4.76 3.40
C TYR A 384 20.71 -3.91 2.78
N ASP A 385 19.88 -4.54 1.97
CA ASP A 385 18.66 -3.92 1.44
C ASP A 385 17.45 -4.68 2.00
N VAL A 386 16.53 -3.97 2.63
CA VAL A 386 15.28 -4.50 3.18
C VAL A 386 14.19 -4.33 2.14
N TYR A 387 13.48 -5.40 1.82
CA TYR A 387 12.51 -5.40 0.71
C TYR A 387 11.09 -5.38 1.24
N PHE A 388 10.24 -4.59 0.60
CA PHE A 388 8.83 -4.46 0.94
C PHE A 388 7.96 -4.79 -0.26
N ARG A 389 6.79 -5.37 0.01
CA ARG A 389 5.75 -5.52 -1.02
C ARG A 389 4.34 -5.35 -0.45
N THR A 390 3.50 -4.69 -1.22
CA THR A 390 2.05 -4.59 -1.01
C THR A 390 1.35 -5.25 -2.18
N ILE A 391 0.53 -6.26 -1.91
CA ILE A 391 -0.12 -7.09 -2.93
C ILE A 391 -1.61 -6.76 -2.99
N ALA A 392 -2.13 -6.50 -4.19
CA ALA A 392 -3.55 -6.21 -4.42
C ALA A 392 -4.45 -7.42 -4.11
N GLU A 393 -5.68 -7.18 -3.66
CA GLU A 393 -6.68 -8.21 -3.36
C GLU A 393 -6.97 -9.15 -4.54
N ASN A 394 -6.91 -8.62 -5.77
CA ASN A 394 -7.16 -9.36 -7.00
C ASN A 394 -5.88 -9.88 -7.69
N ALA A 395 -4.76 -9.88 -6.98
CA ALA A 395 -3.51 -10.38 -7.53
C ALA A 395 -3.63 -11.89 -7.85
N PRO A 396 -3.36 -12.33 -9.09
CA PRO A 396 -3.27 -13.75 -9.42
C PRO A 396 -2.15 -14.45 -8.64
N PRO A 397 -2.05 -15.80 -8.68
CA PRO A 397 -0.91 -16.53 -8.11
C PRO A 397 0.43 -16.08 -8.72
N ASP A 398 0.46 -15.92 -10.05
CA ASP A 398 1.60 -15.40 -10.80
C ASP A 398 1.39 -13.90 -11.04
N PHE A 399 2.20 -13.06 -10.39
CA PHE A 399 2.10 -11.61 -10.50
C PHE A 399 3.45 -10.98 -10.81
N THR A 400 3.41 -9.75 -11.32
CA THR A 400 4.59 -8.93 -11.56
C THR A 400 4.55 -7.68 -10.67
N PRO A 401 5.70 -7.23 -10.14
CA PRO A 401 5.78 -6.04 -9.30
C PRO A 401 6.08 -4.77 -10.10
N GLU A 402 5.76 -3.63 -9.49
CA GLU A 402 6.20 -2.30 -9.91
C GLU A 402 6.66 -1.49 -8.68
N ALA A 403 7.70 -0.67 -8.84
CA ALA A 403 8.23 0.13 -7.74
C ALA A 403 7.28 1.28 -7.35
N GLY A 404 7.05 1.47 -6.04
CA GLY A 404 6.23 2.53 -5.46
C GLY A 404 4.72 2.32 -5.58
N ALA A 405 4.22 1.97 -6.76
CA ALA A 405 2.80 1.75 -7.02
C ALA A 405 2.61 0.89 -8.28
N ASN A 406 1.55 0.08 -8.35
CA ASN A 406 1.19 -0.64 -9.57
C ASN A 406 0.46 0.27 -10.58
N ARG A 407 1.18 1.25 -11.13
CA ARG A 407 0.65 2.25 -12.06
C ARG A 407 0.28 1.64 -13.41
N ASP A 408 1.00 0.62 -13.85
CA ASP A 408 0.58 -0.19 -14.98
C ASP A 408 -0.44 -1.25 -14.54
N TRP A 409 -1.57 -1.34 -15.25
CA TRP A 409 -2.62 -2.31 -14.95
C TRP A 409 -2.12 -3.76 -14.97
N ARG A 410 -1.03 -4.06 -15.70
CA ARG A 410 -0.45 -5.41 -15.78
C ARG A 410 0.17 -5.88 -14.45
N HIS A 411 0.47 -4.95 -13.54
CA HIS A 411 1.08 -5.24 -12.24
C HIS A 411 0.03 -5.30 -11.12
N HIS A 412 0.27 -6.16 -10.13
CA HIS A 412 -0.63 -6.35 -8.97
C HIS A 412 0.08 -6.14 -7.63
N VAL A 413 1.36 -5.75 -7.69
CA VAL A 413 2.19 -5.58 -6.51
C VAL A 413 2.97 -4.27 -6.62
N ALA A 414 2.97 -3.51 -5.53
CA ALA A 414 3.84 -2.36 -5.34
C ALA A 414 5.03 -2.76 -4.44
N THR A 415 6.25 -2.47 -4.85
CA THR A 415 7.48 -2.80 -4.10
C THR A 415 8.25 -1.57 -3.67
N ASP A 416 9.00 -1.71 -2.59
CA ASP A 416 9.95 -0.70 -2.13
C ASP A 416 11.20 -1.36 -1.54
N ILE A 417 12.32 -0.63 -1.49
CA ILE A 417 13.60 -1.13 -1.00
C ILE A 417 14.26 -0.07 -0.12
N GLU A 418 14.49 -0.42 1.15
CA GLU A 418 15.16 0.46 2.11
C GLU A 418 16.59 -0.02 2.37
N PRO A 419 17.61 0.79 2.04
CA PRO A 419 18.99 0.41 2.27
C PRO A 419 19.42 0.68 3.73
N VAL A 420 19.98 -0.34 4.37
CA VAL A 420 20.40 -0.30 5.79
C VAL A 420 21.86 -0.71 5.95
N ASP A 421 22.48 -0.29 7.05
CA ASP A 421 23.83 -0.67 7.48
C ASP A 421 23.71 -1.28 8.88
N VAL A 422 24.03 -2.56 9.00
CA VAL A 422 24.03 -3.28 10.29
C VAL A 422 25.38 -3.09 10.97
N ILE A 423 25.36 -2.55 12.19
CA ILE A 423 26.54 -2.01 12.86
C ILE A 423 26.70 -2.64 14.25
N GLY A 424 27.92 -3.08 14.53
CA GLY A 424 28.36 -3.57 15.83
C GLY A 424 28.58 -2.46 16.85
N ARG A 425 29.14 -2.83 18.00
CA ARG A 425 29.31 -1.89 19.13
C ARG A 425 30.61 -2.17 19.88
N VAL A 426 31.20 -1.13 20.48
CA VAL A 426 32.27 -1.16 21.50
C VAL A 426 31.80 -0.38 22.72
N TYR A 427 31.90 -0.98 23.91
CA TYR A 427 31.20 -0.47 25.09
C TYR A 427 31.70 -1.03 26.41
N ASP A 428 31.13 -0.56 27.51
CA ASP A 428 31.38 -1.06 28.87
C ASP A 428 32.87 -1.00 29.23
N PHE A 429 33.58 0.08 28.90
CA PHE A 429 34.93 0.26 29.42
C PHE A 429 34.90 0.50 30.94
N HIS A 430 35.68 -0.27 31.70
CA HIS A 430 35.80 -0.08 33.13
C HIS A 430 37.11 -0.61 33.71
N ILE A 431 37.54 -0.07 34.86
CA ILE A 431 38.70 -0.56 35.61
C ILE A 431 38.24 -1.60 36.63
N THR A 432 38.76 -2.82 36.53
CA THR A 432 38.38 -3.98 37.34
C THR A 432 39.31 -4.27 38.50
N ASP A 433 40.54 -3.77 38.47
CA ASP A 433 41.49 -3.93 39.57
C ASP A 433 42.63 -2.92 39.50
N ILE A 434 43.26 -2.63 40.63
CA ILE A 434 44.47 -1.81 40.73
C ILE A 434 45.41 -2.46 41.73
N VAL A 435 46.66 -2.72 41.34
CA VAL A 435 47.63 -3.43 42.20
C VAL A 435 48.37 -2.53 43.20
N ASP A 436 47.97 -1.28 43.31
CA ASP A 436 48.41 -0.38 44.38
C ASP A 436 47.76 -0.83 45.70
N TYR A 437 48.58 -1.02 46.73
CA TYR A 437 48.13 -1.50 48.05
C TYR A 437 47.07 -0.61 48.70
N ASN A 438 47.01 0.68 48.36
CA ASN A 438 45.96 1.57 48.84
C ASN A 438 44.59 1.22 48.27
N TRP A 439 44.53 0.62 47.07
CA TRP A 439 43.31 0.32 46.35
C TRP A 439 42.91 -1.15 46.45
N GLU A 440 43.79 -2.02 46.94
CA GLU A 440 43.59 -3.47 47.01
C GLU A 440 42.23 -3.86 47.64
N THR A 441 41.88 -3.27 48.80
CA THR A 441 40.64 -3.60 49.52
C THR A 441 39.37 -3.03 48.87
N VAL A 442 39.50 -2.20 47.83
CA VAL A 442 38.35 -1.78 47.02
C VAL A 442 37.90 -2.94 46.14
N PHE A 443 38.85 -3.64 45.53
CA PHE A 443 38.60 -4.71 44.57
C PHE A 443 38.67 -6.10 45.20
N ARG A 444 39.33 -6.26 46.35
CA ARG A 444 39.54 -7.55 47.04
C ARG A 444 38.87 -7.59 48.40
N THR A 445 38.23 -8.72 48.70
CA THR A 445 37.47 -8.90 49.94
C THR A 445 38.32 -8.73 51.20
N VAL A 446 39.60 -9.13 51.12
CA VAL A 446 40.63 -8.90 52.13
C VAL A 446 41.99 -8.74 51.45
N LYS A 447 42.95 -8.11 52.13
CA LYS A 447 44.33 -7.96 51.61
C LYS A 447 44.95 -9.32 51.27
N GLY A 448 45.66 -9.38 50.15
CA GLY A 448 46.26 -10.58 49.59
C GLY A 448 45.27 -11.59 48.98
N SER A 449 43.96 -11.35 49.01
CA SER A 449 42.95 -12.27 48.45
C SER A 449 42.88 -12.19 46.92
N ALA A 450 42.52 -13.30 46.27
CA ALA A 450 42.13 -13.30 44.85
C ALA A 450 40.62 -13.07 44.66
N ASN A 451 39.83 -13.14 45.73
CA ASN A 451 38.38 -13.05 45.65
C ASN A 451 37.97 -11.58 45.45
N PRO A 452 37.24 -11.27 44.36
CA PRO A 452 36.83 -9.91 44.07
C PRO A 452 35.67 -9.47 44.97
N THR A 453 35.57 -8.17 45.26
CA THR A 453 34.41 -7.55 45.91
C THR A 453 33.23 -7.39 44.96
N GLY A 454 33.49 -7.42 43.65
CA GLY A 454 32.55 -7.01 42.60
C GLY A 454 32.56 -5.51 42.30
N ALA A 455 33.35 -4.72 43.02
CA ALA A 455 33.51 -3.29 42.72
C ALA A 455 34.29 -3.09 41.43
N SER A 456 33.89 -2.07 40.65
CA SER A 456 34.60 -1.64 39.46
C SER A 456 34.29 -0.18 39.14
N TYR A 457 35.26 0.54 38.56
CA TYR A 457 35.07 1.93 38.15
C TYR A 457 34.67 1.97 36.68
N TRP A 458 33.37 2.20 36.45
CA TRP A 458 32.76 2.28 35.13
C TRP A 458 32.92 3.65 34.48
N THR A 459 32.86 3.74 33.15
CA THR A 459 32.76 5.02 32.42
C THR A 459 31.82 6.02 33.10
N GLY A 460 30.61 5.60 33.46
CA GLY A 460 29.68 6.42 34.21
C GLY A 460 28.60 5.60 34.91
N LEU A 461 27.46 6.22 35.18
CA LEU A 461 26.30 5.58 35.84
C LEU A 461 25.32 4.94 34.85
N ARG A 462 25.59 5.05 33.54
CA ARG A 462 24.71 4.55 32.50
C ARG A 462 25.30 3.37 31.75
N ASP A 463 24.42 2.54 31.20
CA ASP A 463 24.74 1.40 30.37
C ASP A 463 25.05 1.82 28.93
N ILE A 464 25.27 0.82 28.07
CA ILE A 464 25.59 1.00 26.66
C ILE A 464 24.56 1.82 25.88
N ASP A 465 23.30 1.84 26.31
CA ASP A 465 22.16 2.52 25.67
C ASP A 465 21.76 3.81 26.40
N GLY A 466 22.52 4.21 27.43
CA GLY A 466 22.25 5.41 28.23
C GLY A 466 21.23 5.21 29.35
N CYS A 467 20.77 3.98 29.59
CA CYS A 467 19.89 3.62 30.71
C CYS A 467 20.71 3.45 32.00
N THR A 468 20.08 3.37 33.17
CA THR A 468 20.80 3.21 34.45
C THR A 468 21.51 1.86 34.53
N ARG A 469 22.83 1.86 34.75
CA ARG A 469 23.66 0.64 34.87
C ARG A 469 23.51 -0.05 36.23
N GLY A 470 23.27 0.71 37.29
CA GLY A 470 23.10 0.21 38.66
C GLY A 470 24.33 0.33 39.56
N ASN A 471 25.46 0.83 39.07
CA ASN A 471 26.56 1.28 39.92
C ASN A 471 26.22 2.64 40.57
N ALA A 472 26.97 2.99 41.63
CA ALA A 472 26.82 4.24 42.36
C ALA A 472 28.18 4.94 42.54
N LEU A 473 28.16 6.22 42.91
CA LEU A 473 29.38 6.92 43.32
C LEU A 473 29.99 6.23 44.56
N PRO A 474 31.32 6.15 44.68
CA PRO A 474 32.34 6.78 43.82
C PRO A 474 32.80 5.92 42.63
N TYR A 475 32.13 4.81 42.32
CA TYR A 475 32.55 3.78 41.34
C TYR A 475 32.35 4.19 39.86
N THR A 476 32.89 5.36 39.50
CA THR A 476 32.89 5.92 38.15
C THR A 476 34.27 6.47 37.80
N LEU A 477 34.66 6.40 36.52
CA LEU A 477 35.92 6.91 36.02
C LEU A 477 35.99 8.45 36.06
N PRO A 478 37.20 9.03 36.15
CA PRO A 478 38.47 8.35 36.37
C PRO A 478 38.58 7.81 37.80
N VAL A 479 39.50 6.87 38.04
CA VAL A 479 39.99 6.57 39.39
C VAL A 479 40.89 7.72 39.83
N ALA A 480 40.51 8.42 40.89
CA ALA A 480 41.13 9.68 41.28
C ALA A 480 41.02 9.96 42.79
N PRO A 481 41.76 10.95 43.33
CA PRO A 481 41.57 11.45 44.70
C PRO A 481 40.11 11.69 45.01
N GLY A 482 39.67 11.28 46.20
CA GLY A 482 38.28 11.43 46.63
C GLY A 482 37.34 10.33 46.17
N LYS A 483 37.76 9.48 45.24
CA LYS A 483 36.94 8.38 44.72
C LYS A 483 37.23 7.02 45.35
N HIS A 484 38.05 6.98 46.39
CA HIS A 484 38.22 5.79 47.21
C HIS A 484 37.05 5.64 48.20
N PRO A 485 36.36 4.49 48.27
CA PRO A 485 35.13 4.34 49.07
C PRO A 485 35.39 4.28 50.59
N VAL A 486 36.58 3.90 51.03
CA VAL A 486 36.93 3.77 52.45
C VAL A 486 37.37 5.11 53.06
N GLN A 487 36.80 5.46 54.22
CA GLN A 487 37.19 6.63 55.01
C GLN A 487 38.68 6.56 55.40
N GLY A 488 39.40 7.66 55.23
CA GLY A 488 40.85 7.76 55.48
C GLY A 488 41.70 7.79 54.20
N TYR A 489 41.14 7.39 53.05
CA TYR A 489 41.83 7.39 51.75
C TYR A 489 41.40 8.54 50.83
N LYS A 490 40.92 9.65 51.42
CA LYS A 490 40.35 10.79 50.68
C LYS A 490 41.32 11.43 49.67
N ASN A 491 42.63 11.35 49.93
CA ASN A 491 43.69 11.88 49.05
C ASN A 491 44.34 10.82 48.13
N ALA A 492 43.89 9.57 48.20
CA ALA A 492 44.54 8.48 47.49
C ALA A 492 44.36 8.65 45.97
N ALA A 493 45.48 8.73 45.24
CA ALA A 493 45.56 8.43 43.82
C ALA A 493 46.42 7.17 43.65
N VAL A 494 46.57 6.69 42.42
CA VAL A 494 47.43 5.52 42.15
C VAL A 494 48.90 5.98 42.16
N LYS A 495 49.83 5.23 42.76
CA LYS A 495 51.26 5.56 42.64
C LYS A 495 51.81 5.11 41.28
N THR A 496 52.74 5.88 40.73
CA THR A 496 53.41 5.54 39.46
C THR A 496 54.04 4.14 39.53
N GLY A 497 54.02 3.39 38.44
CA GLY A 497 54.53 2.01 38.38
C GLY A 497 53.54 0.92 38.77
N TYR A 498 52.47 1.21 39.51
CA TYR A 498 51.38 0.25 39.70
C TYR A 498 50.49 0.21 38.45
N HIS A 499 50.14 -0.99 38.03
CA HIS A 499 49.22 -1.20 36.92
C HIS A 499 47.76 -1.25 37.40
N PHE A 500 46.86 -0.90 36.49
CA PHE A 500 45.44 -1.17 36.63
C PHE A 500 45.01 -2.15 35.55
N LYS A 501 44.01 -2.95 35.88
CA LYS A 501 43.35 -3.90 34.97
C LYS A 501 42.03 -3.31 34.53
N PHE A 502 41.72 -3.50 33.27
CA PHE A 502 40.48 -3.01 32.69
C PHE A 502 39.98 -4.03 31.69
N ASP A 503 38.72 -3.91 31.35
CA ASP A 503 38.12 -4.64 30.27
C ASP A 503 37.00 -3.83 29.63
N LEU A 504 36.60 -4.28 28.44
CA LEU A 504 35.52 -3.73 27.66
C LEU A 504 34.91 -4.81 26.77
N LYS A 505 33.76 -4.52 26.16
CA LYS A 505 33.07 -5.46 25.30
C LYS A 505 32.87 -4.93 23.89
N THR A 506 32.74 -5.86 22.95
CA THR A 506 32.27 -5.59 21.60
C THR A 506 31.10 -6.48 21.23
N LYS A 507 30.25 -6.01 20.32
CA LYS A 507 29.19 -6.76 19.63
C LYS A 507 29.45 -6.71 18.13
N GLY A 508 29.20 -7.81 17.42
CA GLY A 508 29.35 -7.92 15.97
C GLY A 508 30.56 -8.72 15.53
N ASN A 509 31.16 -8.33 14.41
CA ASN A 509 32.20 -9.06 13.68
C ASN A 509 33.60 -8.69 14.19
N MET A 510 33.82 -8.84 15.49
CA MET A 510 35.10 -8.59 16.20
C MET A 510 35.72 -9.90 16.74
N PHE A 511 35.42 -11.03 16.09
CA PHE A 511 35.84 -12.38 16.49
C PHE A 511 36.91 -12.99 15.57
N GLY A 512 37.34 -12.29 14.53
CA GLY A 512 38.40 -12.69 13.61
C GLY A 512 39.77 -12.83 14.29
N PRO A 513 40.72 -13.52 13.64
CA PRO A 513 42.05 -13.80 14.18
C PRO A 513 43.01 -12.61 14.15
N ARG A 514 42.62 -11.51 13.49
CA ARG A 514 43.38 -10.25 13.42
C ARG A 514 42.56 -9.06 13.92
N ASP A 515 41.40 -9.31 14.49
CA ASP A 515 40.60 -8.27 15.12
C ASP A 515 41.23 -7.90 16.46
N ALA A 516 41.17 -6.63 16.82
CA ALA A 516 41.82 -6.11 18.01
C ALA A 516 41.15 -4.86 18.54
N ILE A 517 41.49 -4.47 19.76
CA ILE A 517 41.20 -3.15 20.30
C ILE A 517 42.50 -2.33 20.30
N SER A 518 42.49 -1.20 19.61
CA SER A 518 43.56 -0.21 19.67
C SER A 518 43.27 0.79 20.78
N ILE A 519 44.24 1.04 21.64
CA ILE A 519 44.15 2.05 22.69
C ILE A 519 45.36 2.97 22.54
N THR A 520 45.11 4.27 22.41
CA THR A 520 46.17 5.29 22.35
C THR A 520 46.13 6.15 23.60
N PRO A 521 47.04 5.92 24.57
CA PRO A 521 47.17 6.74 25.75
C PRO A 521 47.70 8.15 25.42
N SER A 522 47.17 9.14 26.14
CA SER A 522 47.72 10.49 26.20
C SER A 522 47.83 10.94 27.65
N PHE A 523 48.77 11.84 27.92
CA PHE A 523 49.13 12.23 29.29
C PHE A 523 48.91 13.71 29.53
N TYR A 524 48.33 14.02 30.69
CA TYR A 524 48.16 15.37 31.18
C TYR A 524 48.72 15.47 32.60
N PHE A 525 49.09 16.67 33.01
CA PHE A 525 49.43 16.97 34.39
C PHE A 525 48.48 18.03 34.94
N MET A 526 48.17 17.93 36.22
CA MET A 526 47.27 18.87 36.90
C MET A 526 47.73 19.05 38.35
N ASN A 527 47.58 20.26 38.88
CA ASN A 527 47.93 20.57 40.26
C ASN A 527 46.98 19.87 41.25
N LYS A 528 47.39 19.77 42.51
CA LYS A 528 46.60 19.10 43.57
C LYS A 528 45.27 19.80 43.88
N ASP A 529 45.13 21.07 43.53
CA ASP A 529 43.90 21.87 43.68
C ASP A 529 42.95 21.76 42.48
N GLY A 530 43.28 20.91 41.49
CA GLY A 530 42.49 20.74 40.26
C GLY A 530 42.77 21.77 39.17
N THR A 531 43.71 22.70 39.37
CA THR A 531 44.07 23.72 38.38
C THR A 531 45.23 23.29 37.48
N GLY A 532 45.50 24.08 36.43
CA GLY A 532 46.73 23.94 35.64
C GLY A 532 46.80 22.68 34.77
N ARG A 533 45.65 22.11 34.38
CA ARG A 533 45.60 20.97 33.47
C ARG A 533 46.32 21.28 32.15
N GLN A 534 47.38 20.55 31.84
CA GLN A 534 48.19 20.74 30.63
C GLN A 534 48.66 19.40 30.04
N PRO A 535 48.82 19.28 28.71
CA PRO A 535 49.42 18.09 28.11
C PRO A 535 50.89 17.98 28.49
N VAL A 536 51.38 16.76 28.72
CA VAL A 536 52.75 16.51 29.16
C VAL A 536 53.44 15.40 28.37
N ASP A 537 54.76 15.47 28.32
CA ASP A 537 55.62 14.36 27.91
C ASP A 537 56.15 13.65 29.17
N LEU A 538 56.14 12.32 29.13
CA LEU A 538 56.65 11.49 30.21
C LEU A 538 57.99 10.88 29.80
N TYR A 539 58.95 10.91 30.71
CA TYR A 539 60.27 10.34 30.52
C TYR A 539 60.55 9.29 31.60
N TYR A 540 61.33 8.26 31.27
CA TYR A 540 61.75 7.23 32.21
C TYR A 540 63.21 6.84 32.02
N HIS A 541 63.70 5.92 32.85
CA HIS A 541 65.03 5.34 32.73
C HIS A 541 64.94 3.85 32.46
N SER A 542 65.81 3.34 31.58
CA SER A 542 65.96 1.91 31.32
C SER A 542 67.44 1.52 31.30
N GLY A 543 67.88 0.75 32.30
CA GLY A 543 69.28 0.39 32.46
C GLY A 543 70.20 1.62 32.52
N LYS A 544 71.06 1.79 31.52
CA LYS A 544 71.99 2.94 31.39
C LYS A 544 71.44 4.09 30.53
N GLN A 545 70.24 3.95 29.99
CA GLN A 545 69.60 4.99 29.19
C GLN A 545 68.71 5.85 30.10
N TYR A 546 69.06 7.13 30.18
CA TYR A 546 68.36 8.11 30.99
C TYR A 546 67.43 8.96 30.13
N PHE A 547 66.34 9.44 30.74
CA PHE A 547 65.32 10.30 30.14
C PHE A 547 64.88 9.81 28.74
N ILE A 548 64.40 8.57 28.65
CA ILE A 548 63.72 8.04 27.46
C ILE A 548 62.31 8.61 27.45
N ARG A 549 61.94 9.38 26.41
CA ARG A 549 60.58 9.89 26.25
C ARG A 549 59.64 8.76 25.82
N ILE A 550 58.51 8.61 26.50
CA ILE A 550 57.45 7.67 26.07
C ILE A 550 57.01 8.00 24.64
N GLY A 551 56.90 6.97 23.79
CA GLY A 551 56.57 7.09 22.36
C GLY A 551 57.67 7.69 21.47
N SER A 552 58.88 7.88 21.99
CA SER A 552 60.05 8.14 21.15
C SER A 552 60.59 6.86 20.51
N PRO A 553 61.42 6.94 19.45
CA PRO A 553 62.10 5.76 18.90
C PRO A 553 62.93 4.97 19.93
N GLN A 554 63.40 5.63 20.99
CA GLN A 554 64.13 5.01 22.10
C GLN A 554 63.22 4.25 23.08
N ASP A 555 61.91 4.50 23.06
CA ASP A 555 60.95 3.80 23.92
C ASP A 555 60.66 2.40 23.37
N THR A 556 61.43 1.41 23.83
CA THR A 556 61.32 0.02 23.38
C THR A 556 60.67 -0.91 24.40
N GLU A 557 60.21 -0.38 25.54
CA GLU A 557 59.65 -1.18 26.63
C GLU A 557 58.33 -1.84 26.21
N LYS A 558 58.25 -3.17 26.34
CA LYS A 558 57.09 -3.95 25.91
C LYS A 558 56.10 -4.13 27.05
N ARG A 559 54.81 -3.96 26.74
CA ARG A 559 53.70 -4.23 27.65
C ARG A 559 53.09 -5.59 27.34
N TYR A 560 52.72 -6.30 28.40
CA TYR A 560 52.15 -7.65 28.31
C TYR A 560 50.90 -7.78 29.15
N VAL A 561 49.99 -8.64 28.72
CA VAL A 561 48.80 -9.05 29.45
C VAL A 561 48.77 -10.57 29.53
N ILE A 562 48.31 -11.10 30.66
CA ILE A 562 48.01 -12.53 30.84
C ILE A 562 46.49 -12.64 31.04
N LEU A 563 45.77 -13.30 30.13
CA LEU A 563 44.31 -13.37 30.16
C LEU A 563 43.79 -14.03 31.45
N ASN A 564 44.24 -15.23 31.75
CA ASN A 564 43.83 -16.00 32.93
C ASN A 564 44.78 -15.77 34.11
N GLU A 565 44.94 -14.51 34.47
CA GLU A 565 45.72 -14.10 35.63
C GLU A 565 44.86 -14.05 36.90
N ARG A 566 45.46 -14.40 38.04
CA ARG A 566 44.81 -14.52 39.35
C ARG A 566 43.84 -13.37 39.69
N LEU A 567 44.22 -12.13 39.38
CA LEU A 567 43.45 -10.92 39.73
C LEU A 567 42.48 -10.46 38.63
N ARG A 568 42.39 -11.14 37.47
CA ARG A 568 41.36 -10.80 36.47
C ARG A 568 40.03 -11.49 36.73
N ASN A 569 40.08 -12.64 37.41
CA ASN A 569 38.90 -13.45 37.72
C ASN A 569 38.05 -13.76 36.47
N VAL A 570 38.69 -14.00 35.31
CA VAL A 570 38.00 -14.38 34.07
C VAL A 570 37.14 -15.62 34.35
N PRO A 571 35.83 -15.58 34.06
CA PRO A 571 34.96 -16.72 34.34
C PRO A 571 35.44 -17.99 33.62
N GLN A 572 35.48 -19.10 34.36
CA GLN A 572 35.91 -20.39 33.80
C GLN A 572 35.07 -20.81 32.60
N GLN A 573 33.76 -20.53 32.63
CA GLN A 573 32.85 -20.83 31.54
C GLN A 573 33.23 -20.05 30.26
N GLU A 574 33.57 -18.76 30.36
CA GLU A 574 33.98 -17.97 29.19
C GLU A 574 35.26 -18.52 28.55
N LEU A 575 36.22 -18.97 29.36
CA LEU A 575 37.43 -19.61 28.84
C LEU A 575 37.11 -20.94 28.13
N GLN A 576 36.17 -21.72 28.66
CA GLN A 576 35.71 -22.97 28.05
C GLN A 576 35.00 -22.71 26.72
N ASP A 577 34.11 -21.71 26.67
CA ASP A 577 33.35 -21.35 25.47
C ASP A 577 34.28 -20.83 24.36
N THR A 578 35.26 -20.02 24.74
CA THR A 578 36.28 -19.50 23.82
C THR A 578 37.14 -20.64 23.28
N ALA A 579 37.60 -21.56 24.14
CA ALA A 579 38.37 -22.72 23.70
C ALA A 579 37.55 -23.64 22.76
N ALA A 580 36.27 -23.85 23.06
CA ALA A 580 35.38 -24.63 22.21
C ALA A 580 35.21 -23.98 20.84
N TYR A 581 35.02 -22.66 20.78
CA TYR A 581 34.96 -21.93 19.51
C TYR A 581 36.24 -22.08 18.70
N ILE A 582 37.41 -21.84 19.30
CA ILE A 582 38.70 -21.94 18.59
C ILE A 582 38.93 -23.36 18.08
N TYR A 583 38.60 -24.37 18.90
CA TYR A 583 38.69 -25.78 18.48
C TYR A 583 37.81 -26.08 17.28
N GLN A 584 36.51 -25.71 17.33
CA GLN A 584 35.54 -26.02 16.29
C GLN A 584 35.76 -25.21 15.00
N THR A 585 36.49 -24.11 15.07
CA THR A 585 36.89 -23.29 13.91
C THR A 585 38.28 -23.64 13.36
N GLY A 586 38.91 -24.70 13.88
CA GLY A 586 40.17 -25.23 13.32
C GLY A 586 41.45 -24.57 13.86
N GLY A 587 41.36 -23.80 14.94
CA GLY A 587 42.54 -23.19 15.59
C GLY A 587 43.31 -24.12 16.53
N ALA A 588 42.83 -25.35 16.76
CA ALA A 588 43.51 -26.34 17.60
C ALA A 588 44.54 -27.18 16.81
N PRO A 589 45.61 -27.68 17.46
CA PRO A 589 46.54 -28.61 16.83
C PRO A 589 45.86 -29.87 16.30
N SER A 590 46.29 -30.33 15.12
CA SER A 590 45.74 -31.54 14.48
C SER A 590 45.87 -32.78 15.39
N GLY A 591 44.81 -33.60 15.44
CA GLY A 591 44.76 -34.83 16.24
C GLY A 591 44.44 -34.65 17.73
N MET A 592 44.28 -33.41 18.21
CA MET A 592 43.88 -33.13 19.60
C MET A 592 42.36 -33.21 19.77
N SER A 593 41.86 -33.72 20.90
CA SER A 593 40.43 -33.67 21.23
C SER A 593 40.02 -32.31 21.79
N GLY A 594 38.74 -31.93 21.64
CA GLY A 594 38.23 -30.67 22.16
C GLY A 594 38.42 -30.50 23.67
N ALA A 595 38.27 -31.58 24.45
CA ALA A 595 38.52 -31.56 25.90
C ALA A 595 40.01 -31.36 26.25
N ALA A 596 40.91 -31.97 25.47
CA ALA A 596 42.35 -31.76 25.64
C ALA A 596 42.76 -30.33 25.27
N TYR A 597 42.19 -29.79 24.19
CA TYR A 597 42.43 -28.41 23.78
C TYR A 597 41.89 -27.41 24.81
N ALA A 598 40.67 -27.61 25.33
CA ALA A 598 40.12 -26.75 26.38
C ALA A 598 41.01 -26.72 27.63
N ARG A 599 41.53 -27.88 28.04
CA ARG A 599 42.51 -27.96 29.15
C ARG A 599 43.80 -27.20 28.82
N GLN A 600 44.37 -27.41 27.63
CA GLN A 600 45.57 -26.69 27.18
C GLN A 600 45.34 -25.17 27.14
N TYR A 601 44.18 -24.73 26.67
CA TYR A 601 43.82 -23.33 26.59
C TYR A 601 43.75 -22.69 27.98
N ILE A 602 43.02 -23.31 28.92
CA ILE A 602 42.81 -22.78 30.27
C ILE A 602 44.09 -22.83 31.12
N GLU A 603 44.85 -23.91 31.03
CA GLU A 603 46.00 -24.14 31.90
C GLU A 603 47.31 -23.53 31.36
N LYS A 604 47.43 -23.33 30.03
CA LYS A 604 48.67 -22.86 29.40
C LYS A 604 48.48 -21.61 28.54
N LEU A 605 47.63 -21.68 27.50
CA LEU A 605 47.57 -20.59 26.50
C LEU A 605 47.08 -19.28 27.14
N SER A 606 45.96 -19.33 27.87
CA SER A 606 45.40 -18.16 28.57
C SER A 606 46.29 -17.65 29.72
N LYS A 607 47.24 -18.45 30.21
CA LYS A 607 48.22 -18.05 31.23
C LYS A 607 49.55 -17.54 30.65
N SER A 608 49.68 -17.51 29.32
CA SER A 608 50.89 -17.05 28.65
C SER A 608 50.92 -15.53 28.54
N LYS A 609 52.13 -14.94 28.52
CA LYS A 609 52.31 -13.50 28.29
C LYS A 609 51.97 -13.16 26.85
N THR A 610 50.95 -12.34 26.67
CA THR A 610 50.57 -11.77 25.36
C THR A 610 51.15 -10.37 25.25
N TRP A 611 51.90 -10.09 24.19
CA TRP A 611 52.40 -8.74 23.94
C TRP A 611 51.25 -7.86 23.45
N VAL A 612 51.05 -6.71 24.10
CA VAL A 612 49.93 -5.80 23.81
C VAL A 612 50.39 -4.40 23.43
N GLY A 613 51.69 -4.18 23.15
CA GLY A 613 52.20 -2.88 22.72
C GLY A 613 53.25 -2.28 23.64
N ARG A 614 53.22 -0.95 23.80
CA ARG A 614 54.17 -0.10 24.53
C ARG A 614 53.41 0.90 25.41
N TYR A 615 54.10 1.88 26.01
CA TYR A 615 53.44 2.89 26.84
C TYR A 615 52.60 3.89 26.03
N ASP A 616 52.95 4.18 24.79
CA ASP A 616 52.28 5.16 23.92
C ASP A 616 51.17 4.56 23.05
N TRP A 617 51.08 3.23 22.99
CA TRP A 617 50.10 2.53 22.18
C TRP A 617 49.90 1.09 22.65
N LEU A 618 48.64 0.67 22.78
CA LEU A 618 48.26 -0.70 23.02
C LEU A 618 47.43 -1.25 21.87
N LEU A 619 47.63 -2.53 21.58
CA LEU A 619 46.78 -3.33 20.72
C LEU A 619 46.43 -4.60 21.48
N LEU A 620 45.17 -4.76 21.87
CA LEU A 620 44.69 -5.97 22.53
C LEU A 620 44.34 -7.01 21.46
N PRO A 621 45.14 -8.07 21.28
CA PRO A 621 44.89 -9.06 20.24
C PRO A 621 43.92 -10.16 20.72
N PRO A 622 43.51 -11.11 19.86
CA PRO A 622 42.56 -12.17 20.21
C PRO A 622 42.98 -13.07 21.38
N GLU A 623 44.27 -13.15 21.72
CA GLU A 623 44.77 -13.95 22.85
C GLU A 623 44.35 -13.40 24.21
N VAL A 624 43.89 -12.14 24.28
CA VAL A 624 43.32 -11.53 25.50
C VAL A 624 41.83 -11.25 25.34
N ARG A 625 41.17 -11.99 24.45
CA ARG A 625 39.74 -11.93 24.19
C ARG A 625 39.03 -13.21 24.63
N THR A 626 37.84 -13.08 25.22
CA THR A 626 36.89 -14.19 25.39
C THR A 626 35.60 -13.94 24.59
N LEU A 627 34.81 -14.99 24.40
CA LEU A 627 33.52 -14.95 23.72
C LEU A 627 32.40 -15.17 24.73
N LEU A 628 31.39 -14.30 24.72
CA LEU A 628 30.31 -14.27 25.72
C LEU A 628 28.90 -14.19 25.11
N GLY A 629 28.75 -14.49 23.83
CA GLY A 629 27.47 -14.44 23.16
C GLY A 629 26.47 -15.51 23.65
N PRO A 630 25.20 -15.41 23.22
CA PRO A 630 24.17 -16.36 23.65
C PRO A 630 24.46 -17.78 23.17
N LYS A 631 24.18 -18.76 24.04
CA LYS A 631 24.41 -20.20 23.80
C LYS A 631 23.16 -21.05 24.04
N THR A 632 22.20 -20.51 24.79
CA THR A 632 20.95 -21.18 25.16
C THR A 632 19.78 -20.41 24.57
N ASN A 633 18.63 -21.09 24.41
CA ASN A 633 17.41 -20.51 23.83
C ASN A 633 17.62 -19.92 22.42
N LEU A 634 18.59 -20.46 21.67
CA LEU A 634 18.81 -20.07 20.29
C LEU A 634 17.75 -20.75 19.39
N PRO A 635 17.22 -20.05 18.38
CA PRO A 635 16.40 -20.66 17.35
C PRO A 635 17.18 -21.76 16.62
N ALA A 636 16.49 -22.81 16.16
CA ALA A 636 17.12 -23.99 15.58
C ALA A 636 17.99 -23.72 14.34
N SER A 637 17.68 -22.65 13.58
CA SER A 637 18.46 -22.26 12.39
C SER A 637 19.71 -21.42 12.71
N VAL A 638 19.88 -20.99 13.95
CA VAL A 638 21.00 -20.11 14.36
C VAL A 638 22.21 -20.96 14.71
N ASN A 639 23.36 -20.64 14.11
CA ASN A 639 24.62 -21.31 14.42
C ASN A 639 25.10 -20.92 15.84
N PRO A 640 25.19 -21.88 16.79
CA PRO A 640 25.59 -21.58 18.17
C PRO A 640 27.01 -21.03 18.30
N LEU A 641 27.94 -21.42 17.41
CA LEU A 641 29.31 -20.87 17.41
C LEU A 641 29.32 -19.39 17.02
N ARG A 642 28.54 -19.03 15.98
CA ARG A 642 28.42 -17.64 15.53
C ARG A 642 27.72 -16.78 16.58
N ALA A 643 26.69 -17.33 17.22
CA ALA A 643 26.00 -16.69 18.32
C ALA A 643 26.93 -16.50 19.52
N ASN A 644 27.68 -17.51 19.96
CA ASN A 644 28.68 -17.35 21.02
C ASN A 644 29.75 -16.30 20.66
N ALA A 645 30.21 -16.31 19.41
CA ALA A 645 31.24 -15.38 18.94
C ALA A 645 30.73 -13.96 18.68
N SER A 646 29.44 -13.68 18.84
CA SER A 646 28.85 -12.38 18.48
C SER A 646 29.07 -11.27 19.50
N ILE A 647 29.44 -11.62 20.73
CA ILE A 647 29.83 -10.68 21.78
C ILE A 647 31.20 -11.11 22.30
N GLN A 648 32.13 -10.16 22.37
CA GLN A 648 33.51 -10.42 22.77
C GLN A 648 33.90 -9.56 23.97
N HIS A 649 34.67 -10.14 24.89
CA HIS A 649 35.22 -9.47 26.06
C HIS A 649 36.71 -9.29 25.85
N TRP A 650 37.21 -8.07 26.00
CA TRP A 650 38.62 -7.74 25.80
C TRP A 650 39.25 -7.32 27.10
N TYR A 651 40.36 -7.97 27.46
CA TYR A 651 41.04 -7.75 28.73
C TYR A 651 42.36 -7.01 28.52
N GLY A 652 42.57 -5.96 29.30
CA GLY A 652 43.74 -5.10 29.20
C GLY A 652 44.41 -4.84 30.54
N GLU A 653 45.63 -4.34 30.47
CA GLU A 653 46.39 -3.84 31.62
C GLU A 653 47.25 -2.67 31.18
N TYR A 654 47.31 -1.64 32.02
CA TYR A 654 48.15 -0.49 31.73
C TYR A 654 48.78 0.08 33.00
N SER A 655 49.96 0.67 32.83
CA SER A 655 50.64 1.46 33.84
C SER A 655 51.53 2.48 33.15
N ILE A 656 51.90 3.52 33.87
CA ILE A 656 53.09 4.33 33.54
C ILE A 656 54.33 3.77 34.26
N PRO A 657 55.56 4.14 33.84
CA PRO A 657 56.80 3.75 34.53
C PRO A 657 56.78 4.09 36.02
N ALA A 658 57.54 3.34 36.83
CA ALA A 658 57.61 3.55 38.28
C ALA A 658 58.36 4.84 38.66
N ASP A 659 59.45 5.16 37.96
CA ASP A 659 60.08 6.46 38.05
C ASP A 659 59.79 7.19 36.75
N VAL A 660 58.96 8.23 36.84
CA VAL A 660 58.54 9.04 35.71
C VAL A 660 58.92 10.49 35.94
N TYR A 661 59.43 11.13 34.89
CA TYR A 661 59.82 12.52 34.88
C TYR A 661 58.92 13.26 33.91
N VAL A 662 58.12 14.17 34.43
CA VAL A 662 57.02 14.83 33.71
C VAL A 662 57.46 16.23 33.31
N VAL A 663 57.28 16.60 32.04
CA VAL A 663 57.53 17.98 31.56
C VAL A 663 56.36 18.44 30.70
N PRO A 664 56.10 19.76 30.56
CA PRO A 664 55.15 20.26 29.58
C PRO A 664 55.41 19.67 28.20
N LYS A 665 54.36 19.30 27.46
CA LYS A 665 54.50 18.65 26.15
C LYS A 665 55.35 19.50 25.20
N GLY A 666 56.30 18.86 24.50
CA GLY A 666 57.22 19.54 23.58
C GLY A 666 58.47 20.11 24.24
N THR A 667 58.61 19.99 25.56
CA THR A 667 59.83 20.43 26.27
C THR A 667 61.04 19.63 25.82
N ASN A 668 62.09 20.33 25.36
CA ASN A 668 63.34 19.70 24.96
C ASN A 668 64.25 19.48 26.18
N VAL A 669 64.10 18.30 26.80
CA VAL A 669 64.86 17.90 28.01
C VAL A 669 66.37 17.85 27.72
N ALA A 670 66.77 17.43 26.51
CA ALA A 670 68.17 17.37 26.12
C ALA A 670 68.80 18.77 26.06
N GLU A 671 68.09 19.76 25.51
CA GLU A 671 68.54 21.15 25.48
C GLU A 671 68.62 21.75 26.88
N TYR A 672 67.60 21.51 27.73
CA TYR A 672 67.62 21.97 29.11
C TYR A 672 68.85 21.46 29.87
N GLY A 673 69.24 20.20 29.66
CA GLY A 673 70.42 19.61 30.27
C GLY A 673 71.76 20.14 29.75
N ARG A 674 71.79 20.90 28.65
CA ARG A 674 73.01 21.61 28.20
C ARG A 674 73.24 22.89 28.97
N THR A 675 72.15 23.57 29.36
CA THR A 675 72.21 24.88 30.03
C THR A 675 71.98 24.82 31.53
N ASN A 676 71.45 23.71 32.04
CA ASN A 676 71.13 23.49 33.45
C ASN A 676 71.60 22.11 33.91
N ARG A 677 71.75 21.92 35.22
CA ARG A 677 71.98 20.60 35.79
C ARG A 677 70.73 19.73 35.60
N LEU A 678 70.84 18.68 34.81
CA LEU A 678 69.78 17.68 34.58
C LEU A 678 70.06 16.43 35.41
N ASP A 679 69.36 16.30 36.54
CA ASP A 679 69.29 15.08 37.34
C ASP A 679 67.84 14.78 37.73
N GLU A 680 67.59 13.71 38.49
CA GLU A 680 66.23 13.32 38.90
C GLU A 680 65.53 14.37 39.76
N LYS A 681 66.21 15.44 40.19
CA LYS A 681 65.71 16.54 41.02
C LYS A 681 65.56 17.87 40.27
N ALA A 682 65.86 17.91 38.97
CA ALA A 682 65.75 19.12 38.17
C ALA A 682 64.36 19.77 38.25
N ASP A 683 64.35 21.10 38.29
CA ASP A 683 63.15 21.95 38.46
C ASP A 683 62.22 21.92 37.24
N ILE A 684 62.72 21.47 36.09
CA ILE A 684 61.90 21.28 34.89
C ILE A 684 60.80 20.22 35.08
N PHE A 685 60.98 19.31 36.05
CA PHE A 685 60.06 18.20 36.25
C PHE A 685 58.88 18.56 37.14
N LEU A 686 57.66 18.39 36.60
CA LEU A 686 56.41 18.58 37.32
C LEU A 686 56.19 17.40 38.29
N ARG A 687 56.09 17.70 39.60
CA ARG A 687 55.95 16.68 40.66
C ARG A 687 54.73 16.89 41.55
N ASN A 688 54.44 18.15 41.89
CA ASN A 688 53.38 18.47 42.85
C ASN A 688 52.00 18.50 42.19
N GLY A 689 51.46 17.31 41.91
CA GLY A 689 50.19 17.18 41.21
C GLY A 689 49.88 15.74 40.83
N TYR A 690 49.02 15.58 39.84
CA TYR A 690 48.58 14.30 39.31
C TYR A 690 48.88 14.20 37.82
N ILE A 691 49.36 13.02 37.41
CA ILE A 691 49.48 12.61 36.01
C ILE A 691 48.18 11.91 35.64
N ILE A 692 47.43 12.47 34.69
CA ILE A 692 46.19 11.90 34.19
C ILE A 692 46.51 11.07 32.95
N VAL A 693 46.05 9.82 32.94
CA VAL A 693 46.07 8.99 31.73
C VAL A 693 44.71 9.10 31.06
N ASN A 694 44.72 9.44 29.78
CA ASN A 694 43.53 9.55 28.93
C ASN A 694 43.63 8.53 27.78
N PHE A 695 42.57 7.76 27.53
CA PHE A 695 42.52 6.72 26.51
C PHE A 695 41.62 7.11 25.34
N ASN A 696 42.17 7.03 24.12
CA ASN A 696 41.35 6.85 22.91
C ASN A 696 41.21 5.35 22.63
N ILE A 697 39.98 4.87 22.40
CA ILE A 697 39.67 3.45 22.20
C ILE A 697 38.98 3.26 20.84
N GLU A 698 39.52 2.32 20.06
CA GLU A 698 39.10 2.04 18.69
C GLU A 698 39.09 0.54 18.42
N THR A 699 38.15 0.06 17.62
CA THR A 699 38.14 -1.33 17.16
C THR A 699 38.86 -1.47 15.83
N ILE A 700 39.65 -2.54 15.69
CA ILE A 700 40.41 -2.86 14.49
C ILE A 700 39.87 -4.17 13.93
N ARG A 701 39.55 -4.18 12.63
CA ARG A 701 39.20 -5.41 11.91
C ARG A 701 40.30 -5.80 10.94
N GLU A 702 40.55 -7.11 10.84
CA GLU A 702 41.54 -7.68 9.91
C GLU A 702 42.96 -7.09 10.03
N GLY A 703 43.30 -6.56 11.21
CA GLY A 703 44.60 -5.91 11.49
C GLY A 703 44.79 -4.54 10.85
N ASN A 704 43.76 -3.92 10.27
CA ASN A 704 43.87 -2.61 9.61
C ASN A 704 43.81 -1.45 10.61
N THR A 705 44.96 -1.08 11.19
CA THR A 705 45.06 0.05 12.13
C THR A 705 44.94 1.43 11.47
N SER A 706 45.03 1.51 10.14
CA SER A 706 44.89 2.79 9.41
C SER A 706 43.45 3.21 9.19
N GLN A 707 42.50 2.27 9.31
CA GLN A 707 41.07 2.52 9.17
C GLN A 707 40.33 1.78 10.30
N PRO A 708 40.30 2.35 11.51
CA PRO A 708 39.52 1.80 12.62
C PRO A 708 38.06 1.59 12.22
N HIS A 709 37.45 0.53 12.74
CA HIS A 709 36.07 0.17 12.42
C HIS A 709 35.06 1.00 13.23
N LEU A 710 35.12 0.92 14.56
CA LEU A 710 34.30 1.66 15.51
C LEU A 710 35.17 2.51 16.43
N GLN A 711 34.64 3.64 16.91
CA GLN A 711 35.32 4.51 17.86
C GLN A 711 34.47 4.79 19.10
N TYR A 712 35.13 4.83 20.26
CA TYR A 712 34.47 5.06 21.55
C TYR A 712 34.26 6.57 21.84
N ILE A 713 35.18 7.44 21.39
CA ILE A 713 35.16 8.89 21.65
C ILE A 713 34.87 9.70 20.37
N HIS A 714 35.62 9.44 19.29
CA HIS A 714 35.71 10.33 18.13
C HIS A 714 34.90 9.86 16.91
N ALA A 715 33.90 8.98 17.10
CA ALA A 715 32.98 8.64 16.02
C ALA A 715 32.20 9.89 15.58
N PRO A 716 31.95 10.11 14.27
CA PRO A 716 31.32 11.34 13.79
C PRO A 716 29.91 11.60 14.30
N LEU A 717 29.15 10.53 14.61
CA LEU A 717 27.74 10.62 14.99
C LEU A 717 27.50 10.39 16.49
N MET A 718 28.48 9.88 17.24
CA MET A 718 28.29 9.59 18.66
C MET A 718 29.57 9.54 19.48
N ASN A 719 29.41 9.65 20.81
CA ASN A 719 30.48 9.49 21.79
C ASN A 719 29.98 8.57 22.91
N GLN A 720 30.52 7.35 22.97
CA GLN A 720 30.09 6.31 23.91
C GLN A 720 30.46 6.65 25.36
N TRP A 721 31.52 7.43 25.61
CA TRP A 721 31.84 7.91 26.97
C TRP A 721 30.69 8.75 27.54
N ARG A 722 30.17 9.68 26.73
CA ARG A 722 29.06 10.54 27.13
C ARG A 722 27.76 9.77 27.25
N LEU A 723 27.50 8.82 26.35
CA LEU A 723 26.30 7.98 26.40
C LEU A 723 26.24 7.17 27.70
N GLU A 724 27.38 6.59 28.11
CA GLU A 724 27.53 5.86 29.38
C GLU A 724 27.59 6.78 30.63
N GLY A 725 27.46 8.09 30.44
CA GLY A 725 27.31 9.06 31.53
C GLY A 725 28.63 9.51 32.15
N TYR A 726 29.71 9.59 31.38
CA TYR A 726 30.97 10.17 31.84
C TYR A 726 30.81 11.64 32.23
N GLY A 727 31.38 12.02 33.39
CA GLY A 727 31.28 13.37 33.94
C GLY A 727 32.32 14.33 33.37
N SER A 728 31.97 15.60 33.19
CA SER A 728 32.92 16.65 32.75
C SER A 728 33.76 17.22 33.88
N THR A 729 33.37 17.00 35.14
CA THR A 729 34.10 17.42 36.34
C THR A 729 33.82 16.46 37.49
N TYR A 730 34.66 16.50 38.52
CA TYR A 730 34.31 15.98 39.85
C TYR A 730 34.88 16.89 40.94
N ALA A 731 34.29 16.84 42.14
CA ALA A 731 34.84 17.52 43.31
C ALA A 731 35.45 16.49 44.27
N ASP A 732 36.64 16.81 44.81
CA ASP A 732 37.23 15.99 45.87
C ASP A 732 36.57 16.31 47.25
N PRO A 733 36.88 15.52 48.30
CA PRO A 733 36.38 15.76 49.65
C PRO A 733 36.86 17.06 50.31
N TYR A 734 37.76 17.81 49.68
CA TYR A 734 38.30 19.07 50.16
C TYR A 734 37.70 20.29 49.44
N GLY A 735 36.79 20.06 48.48
CA GLY A 735 36.12 21.10 47.70
C GLY A 735 36.88 21.54 46.45
N ASN A 736 38.02 20.90 46.12
CA ASN A 736 38.73 21.16 44.89
C ASN A 736 37.96 20.56 43.71
N THR A 737 37.83 21.32 42.62
CA THR A 737 37.11 20.87 41.42
C THR A 737 38.10 20.51 40.32
N PHE A 738 37.93 19.30 39.78
CA PHE A 738 38.82 18.73 38.78
C PHE A 738 38.11 18.65 37.42
N PRO A 739 38.61 19.36 36.38
CA PRO A 739 38.07 19.25 35.03
C PRO A 739 38.49 17.94 34.36
N LEU A 740 37.51 17.21 33.84
CA LEU A 740 37.67 15.93 33.16
C LEU A 740 37.50 16.09 31.64
N ARG A 741 38.13 15.19 30.90
CA ARG A 741 37.94 15.02 29.46
C ARG A 741 37.53 13.59 29.18
N ASP A 742 36.65 13.40 28.19
CA ASP A 742 36.28 12.07 27.71
C ASP A 742 37.56 11.24 27.49
N GLY A 743 37.58 10.04 28.08
CA GLY A 743 38.76 9.18 28.06
C GLY A 743 39.67 9.26 29.30
N ASP A 744 39.52 10.19 30.26
CA ASP A 744 40.38 10.13 31.46
C ASP A 744 40.02 8.91 32.31
N VAL A 745 41.01 8.02 32.53
CA VAL A 745 40.78 6.72 33.19
C VAL A 745 41.34 6.66 34.60
N VAL A 746 42.53 7.23 34.83
CA VAL A 746 43.22 7.14 36.13
C VAL A 746 44.08 8.37 36.39
N PHE A 747 44.16 8.77 37.65
CA PHE A 747 45.09 9.77 38.14
C PHE A 747 46.22 9.07 38.90
N TYR A 748 47.44 9.33 38.49
CA TYR A 748 48.65 8.92 39.18
C TYR A 748 49.23 10.06 40.01
N HIS A 749 49.78 9.78 41.18
CA HIS A 749 50.58 10.74 41.93
C HIS A 749 51.83 11.15 41.13
N GLY A 750 52.05 12.46 40.96
CA GLY A 750 53.28 12.98 40.33
C GLY A 750 54.51 12.92 41.25
N ASP A 751 54.30 12.73 42.56
CA ASP A 751 55.33 12.75 43.61
C ASP A 751 55.51 11.39 44.33
N GLN A 752 54.73 10.37 43.97
CA GLN A 752 54.80 9.04 44.60
C GLN A 752 54.99 7.92 43.58
N SER A 753 55.76 6.92 43.98
CA SER A 753 56.16 5.77 43.17
C SER A 753 55.98 4.47 43.92
N SER A 754 55.63 3.40 43.19
CA SER A 754 55.61 2.04 43.73
C SER A 754 56.97 1.62 44.30
N ARG A 755 58.09 2.18 43.82
CA ARG A 755 59.42 1.92 44.40
C ARG A 755 59.52 2.37 45.86
N GLY A 756 58.75 3.39 46.27
CA GLY A 756 58.72 3.86 47.65
C GLY A 756 58.21 2.82 48.63
N ASP A 757 57.30 1.94 48.18
CA ASP A 757 56.66 0.92 49.03
C ASP A 757 57.55 -0.31 49.26
N PHE A 758 58.60 -0.48 48.45
CA PHE A 758 59.54 -1.60 48.54
C PHE A 758 60.96 -1.21 48.96
N ARG A 759 61.22 0.07 49.26
CA ARG A 759 62.49 0.49 49.88
C ARG A 759 62.45 0.10 51.35
N SER A 760 63.18 -0.96 51.73
CA SER A 760 63.35 -1.30 53.13
C SER A 760 64.02 -0.14 53.86
N GLN A 761 63.37 0.40 54.89
CA GLN A 761 64.08 1.15 55.91
C GLN A 761 64.93 0.15 56.70
N VAL A 762 66.20 0.00 56.31
CA VAL A 762 67.23 -0.52 57.21
C VAL A 762 68.09 0.68 57.57
N PRO A 763 68.04 1.20 58.80
CA PRO A 763 69.11 2.03 59.30
C PRO A 763 70.29 1.10 59.62
N HIS A 764 71.43 1.34 58.97
CA HIS A 764 72.72 0.88 59.47
C HIS A 764 73.22 1.87 60.52
#